data_AF-A0A3N7A4F4-F1
#
_entry.id   AF-A0A3N7A4F4-F1
#
_cell.length_a   1.000
_cell.length_b   1.000
_cell.length_c   1.000
_cell.angle_alpha   90.00
_cell.angle_beta   90.00
_cell.angle_gamma   90.00
#
_symmetry.space_group_name_H-M   'P 1'
#
loop_
_entity.id
_entity.type
_entity.pdbx_description
1 polymer ?
#
loop_
_entity_poly.entity_id
_entity_poly.type
_entity_poly.pdbx_seq_one_letter_code
_entity_poly.pdbx_strand_id
1 'polypeptide(L)'
;MFQDNKPGQPLPGTKDLAGQVAGIAADQAVDKAAEAAGEKAEAAKEKVQQGAQIAGQVAGYTGMAQQAAGAFANTSPSGFNPAGGGINPGGDSTMNSGNPVPNTADSFAAVAADMLGVSHLTLLKIVIDGQMIRHYKHFQMSQSAVHHHSFSLTLDYDALGTPQDHQLAEAQGMLGKRITVTLSYKNLTGSPERDFIGIVTRVGLSREHGNMGNIVISGYSPTYLLDGAPHIQSFGGTSPMSLSSIVQSVLKEGLGGDYETRVEPAYDTVGYSCQYDETHYNFLARTAEAYGEQFYYDGKILHFGKMPPPEKAIKLVFGRDVDEIEVNIKAVHVSPSFYGYNSAQDEKLTAGKTSISHQSTLGKDAQSISEKVFTTPSLRVAPIKARTGKDVEAAQKSTAGSAAVNVFTTSGRTSVPFLYPGCTVEMEMRKAGAKESNYFTRLMIIEVVHSVDTKGNYVGYFEAIGADTGYMPRPRFQTPIAEPQLATIKSNTDKDNQGRVQVQFDWQQGDAYSELIRVMTPDAGSSGKVSKNRGFMAIPEVGDQVMVGFVHNHPDRPYVMGGMFTGKVGGGGGGENNVKSFSSKSGHTVSLNDGGAISIVDKTGGNSVVVDGNNKVTVTSSQTVELTNGKASITLEGDKITIYADEIEIAKSGGDSSKIEIKGLKTLLSGKNDVTVKSDTKATVDSGGTTDVKATGSLTAQGAVTTVKADGITAVQGATVNIN
;
A
#
# COMPACT_ATOMS: atom_id res chain seq x y z
N MET A 1 -57.88 -48.44 -12.97
CA MET A 1 -58.30 -49.76 -13.47
C MET A 1 -57.04 -50.54 -13.78
N PHE A 2 -56.83 -51.64 -13.03
CA PHE A 2 -55.92 -52.79 -13.25
C PHE A 2 -54.39 -52.55 -13.29
N GLN A 3 -53.51 -53.42 -12.77
CA GLN A 3 -53.51 -54.43 -11.69
C GLN A 3 -52.06 -54.95 -11.58
N ASP A 4 -51.72 -55.53 -10.43
CA ASP A 4 -50.43 -56.11 -10.02
C ASP A 4 -49.81 -57.21 -10.92
N ASN A 5 -48.47 -57.38 -10.85
CA ASN A 5 -47.85 -58.62 -10.35
C ASN A 5 -46.30 -58.56 -10.18
N LYS A 6 -45.83 -59.10 -9.05
CA LYS A 6 -44.42 -59.40 -8.67
C LYS A 6 -43.90 -60.70 -9.37
N PRO A 7 -42.77 -61.34 -8.95
CA PRO A 7 -41.35 -61.02 -9.12
C PRO A 7 -40.56 -62.17 -9.81
N GLY A 8 -39.36 -61.89 -10.36
CA GLY A 8 -38.45 -62.91 -10.94
C GLY A 8 -37.00 -62.74 -10.48
N GLN A 9 -36.35 -63.86 -10.17
CA GLN A 9 -34.99 -64.03 -9.62
C GLN A 9 -33.84 -63.45 -10.49
N PRO A 10 -32.63 -63.25 -9.89
CA PRO A 10 -31.52 -62.53 -10.52
C PRO A 10 -30.71 -63.41 -11.49
N LEU A 11 -30.32 -62.83 -12.62
CA LEU A 11 -29.29 -63.35 -13.53
C LEU A 11 -27.88 -62.89 -13.06
N PRO A 12 -26.86 -63.76 -13.13
CA PRO A 12 -25.50 -63.43 -12.71
C PRO A 12 -24.78 -62.63 -13.81
N GLY A 13 -24.18 -61.48 -13.47
CA GLY A 13 -23.26 -60.81 -14.40
C GLY A 13 -23.05 -59.30 -14.32
N THR A 14 -23.58 -58.57 -13.33
CA THR A 14 -23.45 -57.10 -13.29
C THR A 14 -22.75 -56.59 -12.04
N LYS A 15 -21.52 -57.08 -11.81
CA LYS A 15 -20.55 -56.44 -10.91
C LYS A 15 -19.22 -56.33 -11.63
N ASP A 16 -19.11 -55.46 -12.63
CA ASP A 16 -17.80 -54.88 -13.00
C ASP A 16 -17.81 -53.68 -13.96
N LEU A 17 -18.95 -53.27 -14.51
CA LEU A 17 -18.96 -52.20 -15.53
C LEU A 17 -18.65 -50.80 -14.97
N ALA A 18 -19.04 -50.49 -13.72
CA ALA A 18 -18.77 -49.18 -13.12
C ALA A 18 -17.30 -49.02 -12.68
N GLY A 19 -16.65 -50.12 -12.26
CA GLY A 19 -15.23 -50.12 -11.89
C GLY A 19 -14.31 -50.02 -13.11
N GLN A 20 -14.64 -50.71 -14.20
CA GLN A 20 -13.88 -50.66 -15.45
C GLN A 20 -13.97 -49.30 -16.14
N VAL A 21 -15.12 -48.62 -16.11
CA VAL A 21 -15.27 -47.26 -16.68
C VAL A 21 -14.52 -46.21 -15.85
N ALA A 22 -14.48 -46.34 -14.52
CA ALA A 22 -13.71 -45.45 -13.65
C ALA A 22 -12.19 -45.65 -13.79
N GLY A 23 -11.73 -46.89 -13.98
CA GLY A 23 -10.32 -47.21 -14.25
C GLY A 23 -9.82 -46.62 -15.57
N ILE A 24 -10.60 -46.77 -16.65
CA ILE A 24 -10.26 -46.23 -17.97
C ILE A 24 -10.20 -44.69 -17.96
N ALA A 25 -11.09 -44.03 -17.20
CA ALA A 25 -11.06 -42.57 -17.06
C ALA A 25 -9.87 -42.06 -16.22
N ALA A 26 -9.42 -42.84 -15.24
CA ALA A 26 -8.25 -42.51 -14.43
C ALA A 26 -6.95 -42.67 -15.24
N ASP A 27 -6.82 -43.77 -16.00
CA ASP A 27 -5.64 -44.01 -16.85
C ASP A 27 -5.53 -42.96 -17.97
N GLN A 28 -6.66 -42.59 -18.59
CA GLN A 28 -6.69 -41.50 -19.59
C GLN A 28 -6.33 -40.12 -19.01
N ALA A 29 -6.61 -39.88 -17.72
CA ALA A 29 -6.22 -38.63 -17.05
C ALA A 29 -4.72 -38.61 -16.71
N VAL A 30 -4.14 -39.77 -16.35
CA VAL A 30 -2.70 -39.93 -16.08
C VAL A 30 -1.90 -39.78 -17.38
N ASP A 31 -2.36 -40.38 -18.48
CA ASP A 31 -1.68 -40.26 -19.79
C ASP A 31 -1.71 -38.81 -20.32
N LYS A 32 -2.83 -38.10 -20.17
CA LYS A 32 -2.91 -36.66 -20.52
C LYS A 32 -2.03 -35.78 -19.64
N ALA A 33 -1.88 -36.12 -18.36
CA ALA A 33 -0.98 -35.41 -17.46
C ALA A 33 0.49 -35.66 -17.83
N ALA A 34 0.83 -36.87 -18.29
CA ALA A 34 2.16 -37.23 -18.76
C ALA A 34 2.52 -36.54 -20.09
N GLU A 35 1.59 -36.46 -21.05
CA GLU A 35 1.78 -35.68 -22.30
C GLU A 35 1.99 -34.18 -22.00
N ALA A 36 1.16 -33.58 -21.14
CA ALA A 36 1.30 -32.18 -20.77
C ALA A 36 2.60 -31.87 -20.00
N ALA A 37 3.13 -32.85 -19.25
CA ALA A 37 4.44 -32.75 -18.62
C ALA A 37 5.59 -32.88 -19.64
N GLY A 38 5.44 -33.76 -20.64
CA GLY A 38 6.38 -33.91 -21.76
C GLY A 38 6.50 -32.64 -22.61
N GLU A 39 5.39 -32.01 -22.97
CA GLU A 39 5.38 -30.74 -23.72
C GLU A 39 6.05 -29.60 -22.93
N LYS A 40 5.83 -29.52 -21.62
CA LYS A 40 6.50 -28.53 -20.76
C LYS A 40 8.00 -28.80 -20.63
N ALA A 41 8.42 -30.06 -20.60
CA ALA A 41 9.84 -30.44 -20.54
C ALA A 41 10.57 -30.08 -21.84
N GLU A 42 9.92 -30.28 -23.00
CA GLU A 42 10.52 -29.97 -24.29
C GLU A 42 10.56 -28.45 -24.58
N ALA A 43 9.54 -27.70 -24.16
CA ALA A 43 9.57 -26.24 -24.15
C ALA A 43 10.68 -25.67 -23.21
N ALA A 44 10.97 -26.36 -22.10
CA ALA A 44 12.07 -25.99 -21.21
C ALA A 44 13.45 -26.27 -21.84
N LYS A 45 13.60 -27.39 -22.57
CA LYS A 45 14.82 -27.68 -23.35
C LYS A 45 15.08 -26.64 -24.44
N GLU A 46 14.07 -26.22 -25.19
CA GLU A 46 14.21 -25.16 -26.21
C GLU A 46 14.67 -23.84 -25.59
N LYS A 47 14.13 -23.46 -24.43
CA LYS A 47 14.57 -22.25 -23.71
C LYS A 47 16.01 -22.34 -23.21
N VAL A 48 16.46 -23.51 -22.78
CA VAL A 48 17.86 -23.74 -22.38
C VAL A 48 18.80 -23.69 -23.60
N GLN A 49 18.37 -24.23 -24.75
CA GLN A 49 19.14 -24.12 -26.00
C GLN A 49 19.22 -22.68 -26.54
N GLN A 50 18.13 -21.92 -26.44
CA GLN A 50 18.14 -20.47 -26.77
C GLN A 50 19.05 -19.69 -25.81
N GLY A 51 19.03 -20.02 -24.51
CA GLY A 51 19.97 -19.44 -23.53
C GLY A 51 21.44 -19.76 -23.85
N ALA A 52 21.74 -20.98 -24.31
CA ALA A 52 23.08 -21.38 -24.74
C ALA A 52 23.54 -20.66 -26.02
N GLN A 53 22.64 -20.40 -26.98
CA GLN A 53 22.94 -19.60 -28.18
C GLN A 53 23.21 -18.13 -27.84
N ILE A 54 22.45 -17.55 -26.91
CA ILE A 54 22.66 -16.17 -26.44
C ILE A 54 24.00 -16.06 -25.69
N ALA A 55 24.35 -17.03 -24.85
CA ALA A 55 25.65 -17.08 -24.17
C ALA A 55 26.82 -17.21 -25.17
N GLY A 56 26.66 -17.97 -26.26
CA GLY A 56 27.64 -18.07 -27.34
C GLY A 56 27.82 -16.76 -28.12
N GLN A 57 26.76 -15.99 -28.35
CA GLN A 57 26.84 -14.67 -28.96
C GLN A 57 27.55 -13.66 -28.05
N VAL A 58 27.28 -13.68 -26.74
CA VAL A 58 27.95 -12.81 -25.75
C VAL A 58 29.46 -13.11 -25.67
N ALA A 59 29.87 -14.38 -25.75
CA ALA A 59 31.27 -14.77 -25.81
C ALA A 59 32.00 -14.25 -27.07
N GLY A 60 31.30 -14.17 -28.21
CA GLY A 60 31.81 -13.58 -29.45
C GLY A 60 32.08 -12.07 -29.33
N TYR A 61 31.22 -11.33 -28.62
CA TYR A 61 31.41 -9.89 -28.38
C TYR A 61 32.61 -9.59 -27.45
N THR A 62 32.88 -10.44 -26.47
CA THR A 62 34.09 -10.32 -25.62
C THR A 62 35.40 -10.58 -26.39
N GLY A 63 35.38 -11.48 -27.39
CA GLY A 63 36.55 -11.74 -28.24
C GLY A 63 36.88 -10.57 -29.17
N MET A 64 35.87 -9.87 -29.70
CA MET A 64 36.06 -8.67 -30.52
C MET A 64 36.58 -7.46 -29.70
N ALA A 65 36.19 -7.35 -28.43
CA ALA A 65 36.70 -6.32 -27.52
C ALA A 65 38.19 -6.52 -27.14
N GLN A 66 38.67 -7.77 -27.07
CA GLN A 66 40.08 -8.08 -26.83
C GLN A 66 40.98 -7.82 -28.04
N GLN A 67 40.48 -7.97 -29.27
CA GLN A 67 41.22 -7.61 -30.48
C GLN A 67 41.36 -6.08 -30.68
N ALA A 68 40.41 -5.29 -30.18
CA ALA A 68 40.50 -3.82 -30.21
C ALA A 68 41.49 -3.24 -29.19
N ALA A 69 41.76 -3.93 -28.08
CA ALA A 69 42.71 -3.51 -27.05
C ALA A 69 44.19 -3.77 -27.41
N GLY A 70 44.47 -4.70 -28.33
CA GLY A 70 45.83 -5.07 -28.76
C GLY A 70 46.49 -4.11 -29.76
N ALA A 71 45.75 -3.15 -30.33
CA ALA A 71 46.26 -2.24 -31.36
C ALA A 71 46.81 -0.89 -30.82
N PHE A 72 46.73 -0.64 -29.50
CA PHE A 72 47.15 0.63 -28.89
C PHE A 72 48.37 0.53 -27.96
N ALA A 73 49.03 -0.63 -27.89
CA ALA A 73 50.21 -0.83 -27.07
C ALA A 73 51.44 -1.19 -27.92
N ASN A 74 51.97 -0.22 -28.66
CA ASN A 74 53.38 -0.21 -29.02
C ASN A 74 53.80 1.16 -29.54
N THR A 75 54.46 1.95 -28.70
CA THR A 75 55.82 2.52 -28.89
C THR A 75 56.00 3.78 -28.02
N SER A 76 56.74 3.62 -26.93
CA SER A 76 57.60 4.67 -26.36
C SER A 76 58.98 4.52 -27.04
N PRO A 77 59.85 5.56 -27.13
CA PRO A 77 60.62 5.99 -25.96
C PRO A 77 61.04 7.47 -25.91
N SER A 78 61.52 7.85 -24.74
CA SER A 78 62.12 9.12 -24.33
C SER A 78 63.60 9.30 -24.72
N GLY A 79 63.95 10.53 -25.13
CA GLY A 79 65.16 11.30 -24.72
C GLY A 79 66.52 11.03 -25.38
N PHE A 80 67.14 12.07 -25.98
CA PHE A 80 68.55 12.52 -25.80
C PHE A 80 68.86 13.74 -26.73
N ASN A 81 69.60 14.73 -26.21
CA ASN A 81 70.12 15.95 -26.88
C ASN A 81 71.54 15.67 -27.44
N PRO A 82 72.10 16.31 -28.51
CA PRO A 82 72.72 17.65 -28.39
C PRO A 82 72.80 18.54 -29.66
N ALA A 83 73.05 19.84 -29.41
CA ALA A 83 73.81 20.88 -30.15
C ALA A 83 74.17 20.75 -31.66
N GLY A 84 74.05 21.88 -32.39
CA GLY A 84 74.87 22.13 -33.58
C GLY A 84 74.34 23.16 -34.60
N GLY A 85 74.68 24.44 -34.40
CA GLY A 85 75.15 25.39 -35.41
C GLY A 85 74.39 25.64 -36.74
N GLY A 86 73.97 26.91 -36.92
CA GLY A 86 74.58 27.70 -37.99
C GLY A 86 73.69 28.29 -39.10
N ILE A 87 73.63 29.62 -39.09
CA ILE A 87 73.71 30.55 -40.24
C ILE A 87 72.40 31.00 -40.92
N ASN A 88 72.04 32.24 -40.55
CA ASN A 88 71.21 33.28 -41.21
C ASN A 88 71.91 33.78 -42.51
N PRO A 89 71.51 34.84 -43.27
CA PRO A 89 70.31 35.67 -43.25
C PRO A 89 69.77 36.09 -44.65
N GLY A 90 68.70 36.91 -44.68
CA GLY A 90 68.67 38.08 -45.57
C GLY A 90 67.42 38.25 -46.43
N GLY A 91 66.63 39.29 -46.15
CA GLY A 91 65.55 39.75 -47.01
C GLY A 91 64.56 40.67 -46.30
N ASP A 92 65.03 41.87 -45.97
CA ASP A 92 64.36 42.94 -45.21
C ASP A 92 63.33 43.75 -46.04
N SER A 93 62.58 44.60 -45.34
CA SER A 93 61.82 45.80 -45.76
C SER A 93 60.29 45.72 -45.97
N THR A 94 59.59 45.77 -44.82
CA THR A 94 58.65 46.84 -44.40
C THR A 94 57.83 47.63 -45.43
N MET A 95 56.50 47.64 -45.26
CA MET A 95 55.72 48.85 -44.95
C MET A 95 54.42 48.51 -44.20
N ASN A 96 54.14 49.33 -43.18
CA ASN A 96 53.11 49.22 -42.15
C ASN A 96 52.08 50.35 -42.33
N SER A 97 50.80 50.06 -42.15
CA SER A 97 49.75 50.98 -41.65
C SER A 97 48.48 50.17 -41.39
N GLY A 98 47.81 50.15 -40.24
CA GLY A 98 48.02 50.72 -38.92
C GLY A 98 46.90 50.16 -38.02
N ASN A 99 47.25 49.68 -36.81
CA ASN A 99 46.27 49.34 -35.77
C ASN A 99 46.18 50.51 -34.78
N PRO A 100 44.98 50.90 -34.31
CA PRO A 100 44.85 51.86 -33.23
C PRO A 100 45.32 51.24 -31.91
N VAL A 101 46.08 52.02 -31.15
CA VAL A 101 46.60 51.72 -29.82
C VAL A 101 45.43 51.65 -28.83
N PRO A 102 45.34 50.65 -27.93
CA PRO A 102 44.34 50.66 -26.86
C PRO A 102 44.61 51.81 -25.89
N ASN A 103 43.58 52.59 -25.61
CA ASN A 103 43.62 53.72 -24.70
C ASN A 103 43.95 53.21 -23.29
N THR A 104 45.03 53.71 -22.69
CA THR A 104 45.54 53.27 -21.38
C THR A 104 44.61 53.63 -20.20
N ALA A 105 43.52 54.38 -20.44
CA ALA A 105 42.49 54.62 -19.44
C ALA A 105 41.57 53.39 -19.20
N ASP A 106 41.32 52.59 -20.23
CA ASP A 106 40.46 51.40 -20.13
C ASP A 106 41.17 50.22 -19.44
N SER A 107 42.51 50.16 -19.54
CA SER A 107 43.30 49.16 -18.83
C SER A 107 43.45 49.47 -17.33
N PHE A 108 43.50 50.75 -16.94
CA PHE A 108 43.42 51.14 -15.52
C PHE A 108 41.99 50.98 -14.96
N ALA A 109 40.94 51.20 -15.76
CA ALA A 109 39.56 50.93 -15.35
C ALA A 109 39.26 49.42 -15.22
N ALA A 110 39.82 48.57 -16.10
CA ALA A 110 39.71 47.12 -16.00
C ALA A 110 40.49 46.55 -14.80
N VAL A 111 41.66 47.11 -14.47
CA VAL A 111 42.46 46.71 -13.29
C VAL A 111 41.89 47.31 -11.99
N ALA A 112 41.23 48.47 -12.03
CA ALA A 112 40.47 49.04 -10.91
C ALA A 112 39.13 48.32 -10.68
N ALA A 113 38.48 47.82 -11.74
CA ALA A 113 37.29 46.98 -11.66
C ALA A 113 37.57 45.64 -10.96
N ASP A 114 38.77 45.10 -11.13
CA ASP A 114 39.24 43.89 -10.44
C ASP A 114 39.67 44.15 -8.97
N MET A 115 39.91 45.42 -8.61
CA MET A 115 40.23 45.85 -7.23
C MET A 115 39.00 46.10 -6.35
N LEU A 116 37.81 46.36 -6.90
CA LEU A 116 36.65 46.86 -6.15
C LEU A 116 35.37 45.99 -6.17
N GLY A 117 35.38 44.81 -6.81
CA GLY A 117 34.19 43.94 -6.83
C GLY A 117 33.01 44.60 -7.55
N VAL A 118 33.17 44.85 -8.86
CA VAL A 118 32.10 45.46 -9.66
C VAL A 118 30.90 44.53 -9.69
N SER A 119 29.82 44.93 -9.01
CA SER A 119 28.49 44.36 -9.20
C SER A 119 28.04 44.67 -10.63
N HIS A 120 27.97 43.64 -11.47
CA HIS A 120 27.44 43.79 -12.81
C HIS A 120 25.94 44.10 -12.73
N LEU A 121 25.49 45.07 -13.51
CA LEU A 121 24.06 45.31 -13.64
C LEU A 121 23.39 44.05 -14.19
N THR A 122 22.29 43.65 -13.57
CA THR A 122 21.47 42.51 -13.99
C THR A 122 20.49 42.96 -15.08
N LEU A 123 20.39 42.16 -16.12
CA LEU A 123 19.35 42.26 -17.14
C LEU A 123 18.28 41.21 -16.85
N LEU A 124 17.03 41.67 -16.75
CA LEU A 124 15.86 40.78 -16.68
C LEU A 124 15.17 40.79 -18.04
N LYS A 125 15.02 39.61 -18.63
CA LYS A 125 14.09 39.39 -19.75
C LYS A 125 12.83 38.76 -19.18
N ILE A 126 11.73 39.52 -19.17
CA ILE A 126 10.46 39.06 -18.62
C ILE A 126 9.46 38.87 -19.76
N VAL A 127 8.90 37.68 -19.87
CA VAL A 127 7.90 37.31 -20.87
C VAL A 127 6.68 36.73 -20.16
N ILE A 128 5.50 37.29 -20.42
CA ILE A 128 4.21 36.80 -19.90
C ILE A 128 3.34 36.46 -21.10
N ASP A 129 2.93 35.20 -21.23
CA ASP A 129 2.12 34.71 -22.36
C ASP A 129 2.66 35.11 -23.76
N GLY A 130 3.98 35.11 -23.93
CA GLY A 130 4.66 35.55 -25.16
C GLY A 130 4.81 37.06 -25.32
N GLN A 131 4.17 37.88 -24.48
CA GLN A 131 4.37 39.33 -24.44
C GLN A 131 5.62 39.69 -23.63
N MET A 132 6.55 40.41 -24.26
CA MET A 132 7.76 40.89 -23.60
C MET A 132 7.48 42.16 -22.79
N ILE A 133 7.84 42.15 -21.51
CA ILE A 133 7.77 43.32 -20.64
C ILE A 133 9.06 44.12 -20.78
N ARG A 134 8.98 45.29 -21.41
CA ARG A 134 10.16 46.11 -21.76
C ARG A 134 10.65 46.98 -20.61
N HIS A 135 9.75 47.43 -19.75
CA HIS A 135 10.04 48.36 -18.68
C HIS A 135 9.42 47.86 -17.38
N TYR A 136 10.21 47.85 -16.31
CA TYR A 136 9.76 47.55 -14.96
C TYR A 136 10.39 48.54 -13.97
N LYS A 137 9.68 48.82 -12.88
CA LYS A 137 10.19 49.61 -11.75
C LYS A 137 10.98 48.73 -10.80
N HIS A 138 10.44 47.56 -10.49
CA HIS A 138 11.04 46.63 -9.55
C HIS A 138 10.59 45.20 -9.81
N PHE A 139 11.49 44.24 -9.63
CA PHE A 139 11.20 42.81 -9.63
C PHE A 139 11.78 42.19 -8.36
N GLN A 140 10.95 41.43 -7.65
CA GLN A 140 11.34 40.65 -6.49
C GLN A 140 10.87 39.22 -6.64
N MET A 141 11.71 38.26 -6.26
CA MET A 141 11.38 36.83 -6.28
C MET A 141 11.98 36.12 -5.08
N SER A 142 11.21 35.28 -4.41
CA SER A 142 11.65 34.41 -3.32
C SER A 142 11.47 32.97 -3.76
N GLN A 143 12.55 32.20 -3.70
CA GLN A 143 12.61 30.79 -4.04
C GLN A 143 13.01 29.97 -2.81
N SER A 144 12.41 28.80 -2.65
CA SER A 144 12.52 27.96 -1.46
C SER A 144 12.51 26.48 -1.83
N ALA A 145 13.34 25.71 -1.16
CA ALA A 145 13.35 24.26 -1.25
C ALA A 145 12.13 23.61 -0.55
N VAL A 146 11.49 24.32 0.39
CA VAL A 146 10.49 23.72 1.31
C VAL A 146 9.06 24.20 1.10
N HIS A 147 8.86 25.31 0.36
CA HIS A 147 7.54 25.85 0.05
C HIS A 147 7.50 26.48 -1.35
N HIS A 148 6.31 26.92 -1.78
CA HIS A 148 6.13 27.58 -3.08
C HIS A 148 7.03 28.82 -3.22
N HIS A 149 7.58 29.02 -4.41
CA HIS A 149 8.26 30.27 -4.76
C HIS A 149 7.19 31.35 -4.95
N SER A 150 7.56 32.60 -4.73
CA SER A 150 6.70 33.75 -4.99
C SER A 150 7.47 34.83 -5.74
N PHE A 151 6.78 35.63 -6.55
CA PHE A 151 7.36 36.78 -7.23
C PHE A 151 6.41 37.97 -7.25
N SER A 152 6.98 39.16 -7.40
CA SER A 152 6.28 40.42 -7.57
C SER A 152 7.02 41.29 -8.60
N LEU A 153 6.29 41.75 -9.60
CA LEU A 153 6.74 42.61 -10.67
C LEU A 153 5.93 43.91 -10.61
N THR A 154 6.62 45.03 -10.38
CA THR A 154 6.03 46.36 -10.35
C THR A 154 6.35 47.08 -11.65
N LEU A 155 5.32 47.50 -12.37
CA LEU A 155 5.40 48.25 -13.61
C LEU A 155 4.84 49.65 -13.44
N ASP A 156 5.22 50.57 -14.33
CA ASP A 156 4.54 51.85 -14.44
C ASP A 156 3.12 51.67 -15.03
N TYR A 157 2.24 52.64 -14.81
CA TYR A 157 0.84 52.57 -15.25
C TYR A 157 0.70 52.41 -16.78
N ASP A 158 1.67 52.86 -17.57
CA ASP A 158 1.67 52.82 -19.05
C ASP A 158 2.61 51.75 -19.64
N ALA A 159 3.25 50.94 -18.80
CA ALA A 159 4.32 50.02 -19.22
C ALA A 159 3.88 48.88 -20.15
N LEU A 160 2.58 48.63 -20.27
CA LEU A 160 2.01 47.59 -21.15
C LEU A 160 1.71 48.09 -22.57
N GLY A 161 1.85 49.40 -22.83
CA GLY A 161 1.61 50.04 -24.12
C GLY A 161 0.42 51.01 -24.08
N THR A 162 -0.59 50.74 -23.25
CA THR A 162 -1.65 51.69 -22.92
C THR A 162 -1.70 51.99 -21.41
N PRO A 163 -1.98 53.24 -21.01
CA PRO A 163 -2.25 53.58 -19.62
C PRO A 163 -3.32 52.69 -18.99
N GLN A 164 -2.95 51.94 -17.96
CA GLN A 164 -3.84 51.13 -17.15
C GLN A 164 -4.41 51.97 -16.01
N ASP A 165 -5.72 51.88 -15.81
CA ASP A 165 -6.41 52.48 -14.68
C ASP A 165 -7.00 51.39 -13.76
N HIS A 166 -7.96 51.75 -12.91
CA HIS A 166 -8.65 50.82 -12.01
C HIS A 166 -9.35 49.64 -12.71
N GLN A 167 -9.54 49.69 -14.03
CA GLN A 167 -10.11 48.60 -14.81
C GLN A 167 -9.07 47.55 -15.22
N LEU A 168 -7.77 47.87 -15.19
CA LEU A 168 -6.67 46.94 -15.52
C LEU A 168 -6.87 46.22 -16.86
N ALA A 169 -7.39 46.91 -17.88
CA ALA A 169 -7.94 46.33 -19.10
C ALA A 169 -6.99 45.35 -19.83
N GLU A 170 -5.70 45.69 -19.94
CA GLU A 170 -4.67 44.80 -20.51
C GLU A 170 -4.07 43.89 -19.45
N ALA A 171 -3.78 44.43 -18.27
CA ALA A 171 -3.08 43.71 -17.22
C ALA A 171 -3.87 42.48 -16.73
N GLN A 172 -5.21 42.54 -16.69
CA GLN A 172 -6.05 41.40 -16.30
C GLN A 172 -5.87 40.17 -17.22
N GLY A 173 -5.50 40.37 -18.49
CA GLY A 173 -5.25 39.28 -19.44
C GLY A 173 -4.02 38.44 -19.09
N MET A 174 -3.16 38.94 -18.20
CA MET A 174 -1.99 38.24 -17.69
C MET A 174 -2.33 37.30 -16.52
N LEU A 175 -3.51 37.43 -15.91
CA LEU A 175 -3.92 36.58 -14.80
C LEU A 175 -4.04 35.11 -15.26
N GLY A 176 -3.47 34.19 -14.48
CA GLY A 176 -3.42 32.76 -14.78
C GLY A 176 -2.40 32.38 -15.86
N LYS A 177 -1.65 33.34 -16.42
CA LYS A 177 -0.67 33.08 -17.49
C LYS A 177 0.70 32.70 -16.96
N ARG A 178 1.44 31.96 -17.78
CA ARG A 178 2.84 31.62 -17.54
C ARG A 178 3.71 32.87 -17.67
N ILE A 179 4.61 33.05 -16.71
CA ILE A 179 5.69 34.04 -16.75
C ILE A 179 7.02 33.31 -16.85
N THR A 180 7.92 33.82 -17.70
CA THR A 180 9.32 33.42 -17.77
C THR A 180 10.17 34.64 -17.44
N VAL A 181 11.07 34.51 -16.47
CA VAL A 181 12.05 35.53 -16.08
C VAL A 181 13.44 34.99 -16.29
N THR A 182 14.19 35.53 -17.25
CA THR A 182 15.59 35.18 -17.48
C THR A 182 16.49 36.24 -16.85
N LEU A 183 17.35 35.82 -15.91
CA LEU A 183 18.37 36.64 -15.28
C LEU A 183 19.70 36.47 -16.03
N SER A 184 20.32 37.58 -16.43
CA SER A 184 21.65 37.62 -17.08
C SER A 184 22.42 38.88 -16.69
N TYR A 185 23.71 38.97 -17.00
CA TYR A 185 24.46 40.23 -16.82
C TYR A 185 24.26 41.16 -18.02
N LYS A 186 24.03 42.45 -17.73
CA LYS A 186 23.86 43.48 -18.74
C LYS A 186 25.20 43.74 -19.46
N ASN A 187 25.15 43.81 -20.78
CA ASN A 187 26.29 44.11 -21.66
C ASN A 187 27.47 43.12 -21.56
N LEU A 188 27.26 41.91 -21.04
CA LEU A 188 28.28 40.86 -21.01
C LEU A 188 27.86 39.69 -21.91
N THR A 189 28.48 39.59 -23.09
CA THR A 189 28.22 38.49 -24.03
C THR A 189 28.79 37.19 -23.49
N GLY A 190 27.99 36.11 -23.51
CA GLY A 190 28.38 34.80 -22.98
C GLY A 190 28.30 34.68 -21.46
N SER A 191 27.61 35.61 -20.77
CA SER A 191 27.32 35.47 -19.35
C SER A 191 26.40 34.27 -19.09
N PRO A 192 26.46 33.65 -17.90
CA PRO A 192 25.44 32.71 -17.46
C PRO A 192 24.04 33.32 -17.56
N GLU A 193 23.05 32.52 -17.92
CA GLU A 193 21.64 32.88 -17.86
C GLU A 193 20.92 31.88 -16.94
N ARG A 194 19.95 32.36 -16.16
CA ARG A 194 19.07 31.50 -15.36
C ARG A 194 17.62 31.86 -15.61
N ASP A 195 16.81 30.86 -15.91
CA ASP A 195 15.37 31.02 -16.09
C ASP A 195 14.62 30.69 -14.79
N PHE A 196 13.61 31.49 -14.49
CA PHE A 196 12.53 31.16 -13.59
C PHE A 196 11.22 31.07 -14.38
N ILE A 197 10.44 30.02 -14.14
CA ILE A 197 9.10 29.84 -14.68
C ILE A 197 8.10 29.90 -13.53
N GLY A 198 7.08 30.74 -13.69
CA GLY A 198 6.00 30.88 -12.72
C GLY A 198 4.63 31.01 -13.37
N ILE A 199 3.63 31.18 -12.53
CA ILE A 199 2.26 31.51 -12.92
C ILE A 199 1.82 32.79 -12.22
N VAL A 200 1.21 33.70 -12.98
CA VAL A 200 0.63 34.94 -12.44
C VAL A 200 -0.69 34.61 -11.74
N THR A 201 -0.78 34.88 -10.45
CA THR A 201 -2.02 34.62 -9.66
C THR A 201 -2.68 35.89 -9.15
N ARG A 202 -2.03 37.04 -9.32
CA ARG A 202 -2.59 38.34 -8.96
C ARG A 202 -2.08 39.41 -9.91
N VAL A 203 -3.02 40.24 -10.35
CA VAL A 203 -2.77 41.50 -11.02
C VAL A 203 -3.53 42.57 -10.25
N GLY A 204 -2.88 43.70 -9.98
CA GLY A 204 -3.50 44.79 -9.23
C GLY A 204 -2.96 46.16 -9.61
N LEU A 205 -3.70 47.19 -9.25
CA LEU A 205 -3.26 48.58 -9.32
C LEU A 205 -2.90 49.04 -7.90
N SER A 206 -1.67 49.49 -7.70
CA SER A 206 -1.22 50.12 -6.45
C SER A 206 -1.05 51.62 -6.68
N ARG A 207 -1.68 52.45 -5.86
CA ARG A 207 -1.62 53.91 -5.96
C ARG A 207 -1.26 54.52 -4.62
N GLU A 208 -0.43 55.54 -4.66
CA GLU A 208 -0.07 56.34 -3.50
C GLU A 208 -0.19 57.82 -3.87
N HIS A 209 -0.87 58.60 -3.03
CA HIS A 209 -1.14 60.02 -3.31
C HIS A 209 -1.83 60.26 -4.67
N GLY A 210 -1.59 61.41 -5.31
CA GLY A 210 -2.16 61.78 -6.60
C GLY A 210 -1.44 61.19 -7.82
N ASN A 211 -0.58 60.17 -7.66
CA ASN A 211 0.12 59.56 -8.79
C ASN A 211 -0.82 58.72 -9.68
N MET A 212 -0.35 58.38 -10.87
CA MET A 212 -1.09 57.55 -11.83
C MET A 212 -1.11 56.06 -11.45
N GLY A 213 -0.30 55.66 -10.47
CA GLY A 213 -0.24 54.30 -9.94
C GLY A 213 0.86 53.43 -10.53
N ASN A 214 0.92 52.20 -10.04
CA ASN A 214 1.78 51.12 -10.49
C ASN A 214 0.94 49.87 -10.73
N ILE A 215 1.23 49.15 -11.81
CA ILE A 215 0.67 47.81 -12.03
C ILE A 215 1.54 46.84 -11.24
N VAL A 216 0.91 46.01 -10.41
CA VAL A 216 1.57 44.97 -9.62
C VAL A 216 1.11 43.62 -10.13
N ILE A 217 2.04 42.86 -10.70
CA ILE A 217 1.84 41.49 -11.16
C ILE A 217 2.59 40.59 -10.20
N SER A 218 1.89 39.72 -9.49
CA SER A 218 2.50 38.78 -8.54
C SER A 218 1.98 37.38 -8.77
N GLY A 219 2.77 36.39 -8.35
CA GLY A 219 2.43 35.01 -8.57
C GLY A 219 3.35 34.05 -7.86
N TYR A 220 3.25 32.78 -8.24
CA TYR A 220 3.95 31.68 -7.58
C TYR A 220 4.65 30.76 -8.58
N SER A 221 5.47 29.83 -8.08
CA SER A 221 5.92 28.67 -8.84
C SER A 221 4.74 27.78 -9.26
N PRO A 222 4.92 26.92 -10.28
CA PRO A 222 3.88 25.98 -10.73
C PRO A 222 3.40 25.04 -9.62
N THR A 223 4.22 24.78 -8.60
CA THR A 223 3.83 23.99 -7.42
C THR A 223 2.61 24.55 -6.69
N TYR A 224 2.28 25.84 -6.84
CA TYR A 224 1.06 26.43 -6.29
C TYR A 224 -0.22 25.83 -6.90
N LEU A 225 -0.18 25.38 -8.16
CA LEU A 225 -1.29 24.69 -8.81
C LEU A 225 -1.58 23.31 -8.19
N LEU A 226 -0.56 22.69 -7.57
CA LEU A 226 -0.71 21.44 -6.82
C LEU A 226 -1.38 21.66 -5.46
N ASP A 227 -1.43 22.89 -4.96
CA ASP A 227 -2.03 23.26 -3.67
C ASP A 227 -3.45 23.84 -3.86
N GLY A 228 -4.25 23.12 -4.66
CA GLY A 228 -5.65 23.44 -4.95
C GLY A 228 -6.62 22.98 -3.84
N ALA A 229 -7.83 22.59 -4.23
CA ALA A 229 -8.78 22.02 -3.28
C ALA A 229 -8.32 20.62 -2.80
N PRO A 230 -8.59 20.24 -1.54
CA PRO A 230 -8.36 18.89 -1.06
C PRO A 230 -9.04 17.83 -1.94
N HIS A 231 -8.36 16.71 -2.13
CA HIS A 231 -8.81 15.63 -2.99
C HIS A 231 -8.69 14.28 -2.28
N ILE A 232 -9.53 13.32 -2.67
CA ILE A 232 -9.48 11.94 -2.19
C ILE A 232 -9.33 11.01 -3.37
N GLN A 233 -8.25 10.22 -3.37
CA GLN A 233 -8.01 9.16 -4.35
C GLN A 233 -7.07 8.08 -3.80
N SER A 234 -6.95 6.97 -4.52
CA SER A 234 -6.11 5.84 -4.13
C SER A 234 -5.33 5.27 -5.30
N PHE A 235 -4.15 4.77 -5.00
CA PHE A 235 -3.22 4.15 -5.94
C PHE A 235 -2.83 2.76 -5.47
N GLY A 236 -2.71 1.82 -6.41
CA GLY A 236 -2.41 0.42 -6.12
C GLY A 236 -3.64 -0.35 -5.62
N GLY A 237 -3.46 -1.16 -4.57
CA GLY A 237 -4.52 -1.98 -3.98
C GLY A 237 -4.58 -3.37 -4.58
N THR A 238 -5.19 -3.51 -5.76
CA THR A 238 -5.30 -4.79 -6.48
C THR A 238 -3.93 -5.36 -6.85
N SER A 239 -3.04 -4.49 -7.27
CA SER A 239 -1.64 -4.79 -7.55
C SER A 239 -0.75 -3.63 -7.09
N PRO A 240 0.50 -3.90 -6.66
CA PRO A 240 1.45 -2.84 -6.38
C PRO A 240 1.68 -1.94 -7.60
N MET A 241 1.92 -0.65 -7.35
CA MET A 241 2.20 0.35 -8.37
C MET A 241 3.57 0.98 -8.11
N SER A 242 4.29 1.38 -9.16
CA SER A 242 5.57 2.08 -8.95
C SER A 242 5.33 3.46 -8.37
N LEU A 243 6.18 3.89 -7.43
CA LEU A 243 6.10 5.23 -6.85
C LEU A 243 6.22 6.31 -7.94
N SER A 244 7.06 6.06 -8.96
CA SER A 244 7.20 6.95 -10.11
C SER A 244 5.89 7.15 -10.86
N SER A 245 5.14 6.07 -11.14
CA SER A 245 3.84 6.17 -11.82
C SER A 245 2.79 6.90 -11.00
N ILE A 246 2.77 6.68 -9.67
CA ILE A 246 1.86 7.40 -8.76
C ILE A 246 2.13 8.91 -8.84
N VAL A 247 3.39 9.30 -8.67
CA VAL A 247 3.82 10.70 -8.67
C VAL A 247 3.54 11.35 -10.02
N GLN A 248 3.83 10.67 -11.13
CA GLN A 248 3.54 11.17 -12.47
C GLN A 248 2.04 11.39 -12.70
N SER A 249 1.16 10.51 -12.19
CA SER A 249 -0.30 10.70 -12.29
C SER A 249 -0.72 11.97 -11.57
N VAL A 250 -0.30 12.13 -10.31
CA VAL A 250 -0.65 13.29 -9.47
C VAL A 250 -0.12 14.59 -10.06
N LEU A 251 1.13 14.58 -10.57
CA LEU A 251 1.71 15.74 -11.23
C LEU A 251 0.97 16.09 -12.52
N LYS A 252 0.56 15.10 -13.31
CA LYS A 252 -0.22 15.32 -14.54
C LYS A 252 -1.62 15.87 -14.25
N GLU A 253 -2.26 15.40 -13.19
CA GLU A 253 -3.57 15.91 -12.75
C GLU A 253 -3.49 17.39 -12.34
N GLY A 254 -2.47 17.76 -11.58
CA GLY A 254 -2.36 19.13 -11.04
C GLY A 254 -1.60 20.13 -11.92
N LEU A 255 -0.66 19.70 -12.76
CA LEU A 255 0.15 20.57 -13.65
C LEU A 255 -0.18 20.41 -15.13
N GLY A 256 -0.93 19.37 -15.52
CA GLY A 256 -1.12 19.02 -16.93
C GLY A 256 0.18 18.55 -17.57
N GLY A 257 0.70 19.35 -18.50
CA GLY A 257 1.96 19.08 -19.21
C GLY A 257 2.77 20.34 -19.56
N ASP A 258 2.39 21.50 -19.01
CA ASP A 258 2.97 22.79 -19.38
C ASP A 258 4.26 23.13 -18.63
N TYR A 259 4.59 22.33 -17.61
CA TYR A 259 5.71 22.53 -16.69
C TYR A 259 6.61 21.30 -16.64
N GLU A 260 7.91 21.53 -16.64
CA GLU A 260 8.92 20.46 -16.61
C GLU A 260 8.99 19.82 -15.22
N THR A 261 8.97 18.49 -15.18
CA THR A 261 9.09 17.69 -13.95
C THR A 261 10.11 16.58 -14.12
N ARG A 262 10.88 16.28 -13.08
CA ARG A 262 11.79 15.14 -13.02
C ARG A 262 11.37 14.18 -11.92
N VAL A 263 10.94 12.98 -12.29
CA VAL A 263 10.46 11.95 -11.37
C VAL A 263 11.38 10.73 -11.41
N GLU A 264 12.33 10.67 -10.48
CA GLU A 264 13.34 9.61 -10.38
C GLU A 264 13.48 9.09 -8.93
N PRO A 265 12.43 8.46 -8.36
CA PRO A 265 12.48 7.94 -7.01
C PRO A 265 13.52 6.82 -6.85
N ALA A 266 14.10 6.71 -5.66
CA ALA A 266 14.92 5.57 -5.26
C ALA A 266 14.06 4.37 -4.78
N TYR A 267 12.90 4.65 -4.19
CA TYR A 267 11.92 3.68 -3.75
C TYR A 267 11.07 3.19 -4.93
N ASP A 268 10.88 1.88 -5.01
CA ASP A 268 10.35 1.24 -6.22
C ASP A 268 8.81 1.13 -6.22
N THR A 269 8.25 0.22 -5.41
CA THR A 269 6.82 -0.14 -5.49
C THR A 269 6.07 0.08 -4.18
N VAL A 270 4.86 0.61 -4.32
CA VAL A 270 3.91 0.86 -3.22
C VAL A 270 2.71 -0.07 -3.39
N GLY A 271 2.34 -0.77 -2.31
CA GLY A 271 1.23 -1.72 -2.34
C GLY A 271 -0.14 -1.04 -2.46
N TYR A 272 -0.38 -0.05 -1.59
CA TYR A 272 -1.55 0.80 -1.58
C TYR A 272 -1.14 2.15 -1.00
N SER A 273 -1.59 3.24 -1.60
CA SER A 273 -1.44 4.58 -1.05
C SER A 273 -2.67 5.40 -1.36
N CYS A 274 -3.10 6.21 -0.40
CA CYS A 274 -4.29 7.03 -0.52
C CYS A 274 -3.92 8.49 -0.26
N GLN A 275 -4.26 9.36 -1.22
CA GLN A 275 -4.36 10.80 -1.01
C GLN A 275 -5.71 11.01 -0.32
N TYR A 276 -5.70 11.42 0.95
CA TYR A 276 -6.92 11.50 1.75
C TYR A 276 -7.14 12.90 2.29
N ASP A 277 -8.15 13.57 1.74
CA ASP A 277 -8.59 14.93 2.10
C ASP A 277 -7.43 15.92 2.17
N GLU A 278 -6.60 15.88 1.14
CA GLU A 278 -5.37 16.68 1.08
C GLU A 278 -5.09 17.13 -0.35
N THR A 279 -4.31 18.21 -0.51
CA THR A 279 -3.89 18.71 -1.83
C THR A 279 -2.85 17.80 -2.48
N HIS A 280 -2.67 17.90 -3.80
CA HIS A 280 -1.63 17.15 -4.49
C HIS A 280 -0.23 17.52 -3.98
N TYR A 281 0.00 18.80 -3.67
CA TYR A 281 1.26 19.25 -3.08
C TYR A 281 1.51 18.58 -1.73
N ASN A 282 0.51 18.57 -0.85
CA ASN A 282 0.62 17.95 0.47
C ASN A 282 0.91 16.44 0.36
N PHE A 283 0.21 15.75 -0.54
CA PHE A 283 0.42 14.33 -0.81
C PHE A 283 1.85 14.05 -1.31
N LEU A 284 2.34 14.80 -2.28
CA LEU A 284 3.68 14.64 -2.83
C LEU A 284 4.76 14.96 -1.77
N ALA A 285 4.59 16.05 -1.03
CA ALA A 285 5.52 16.48 0.02
C ALA A 285 5.63 15.44 1.15
N ARG A 286 4.50 14.94 1.67
CA ARG A 286 4.52 13.90 2.72
C ARG A 286 5.03 12.58 2.18
N THR A 287 4.72 12.22 0.94
CA THR A 287 5.17 10.98 0.31
C THR A 287 6.68 11.01 0.11
N ALA A 288 7.24 12.14 -0.34
CA ALA A 288 8.68 12.29 -0.49
C ALA A 288 9.40 12.10 0.86
N GLU A 289 8.98 12.82 1.90
CA GLU A 289 9.54 12.67 3.24
C GLU A 289 9.34 11.23 3.79
N ALA A 290 8.20 10.60 3.55
CA ALA A 290 7.91 9.27 4.11
C ALA A 290 8.74 8.15 3.44
N TYR A 291 9.07 8.28 2.15
CA TYR A 291 9.82 7.29 1.38
C TYR A 291 11.33 7.62 1.20
N GLY A 292 11.80 8.78 1.65
CA GLY A 292 13.22 9.15 1.51
C GLY A 292 13.58 9.86 0.22
N GLU A 293 12.59 10.42 -0.47
CA GLU A 293 12.76 11.13 -1.73
C GLU A 293 12.88 12.64 -1.50
N GLN A 294 13.55 13.33 -2.41
CA GLN A 294 13.69 14.79 -2.40
C GLN A 294 12.55 15.40 -3.21
N PHE A 295 11.93 16.47 -2.70
CA PHE A 295 10.84 17.18 -3.36
C PHE A 295 11.02 18.69 -3.26
N TYR A 296 11.37 19.33 -4.37
CA TYR A 296 11.57 20.79 -4.44
C TYR A 296 11.50 21.30 -5.87
N TYR A 297 11.23 22.60 -6.03
CA TYR A 297 11.25 23.28 -7.32
C TYR A 297 12.55 24.08 -7.46
N ASP A 298 13.29 23.91 -8.55
CA ASP A 298 14.59 24.61 -8.75
C ASP A 298 14.44 25.98 -9.45
N GLY A 299 13.19 26.40 -9.71
CA GLY A 299 12.85 27.59 -10.50
C GLY A 299 12.45 27.29 -11.94
N LYS A 300 12.78 26.11 -12.47
CA LYS A 300 12.39 25.65 -13.80
C LYS A 300 11.75 24.26 -13.77
N ILE A 301 12.40 23.31 -13.10
CA ILE A 301 12.03 21.89 -13.02
C ILE A 301 11.59 21.55 -11.60
N LEU A 302 10.46 20.83 -11.48
CA LEU A 302 10.02 20.23 -10.22
C LEU A 302 10.63 18.85 -10.06
N HIS A 303 11.43 18.65 -9.01
CA HIS A 303 12.12 17.40 -8.74
C HIS A 303 11.35 16.57 -7.72
N PHE A 304 11.17 15.28 -8.01
CA PHE A 304 10.73 14.26 -7.06
C PHE A 304 11.65 13.04 -7.19
N GLY A 305 12.36 12.69 -6.12
CA GLY A 305 13.21 11.49 -6.08
C GLY A 305 14.65 11.76 -5.66
N LYS A 306 15.59 11.08 -6.30
CA LYS A 306 17.04 11.28 -6.08
C LYS A 306 17.45 12.70 -6.46
N MET A 307 18.44 13.23 -5.74
CA MET A 307 19.11 14.48 -6.13
C MET A 307 19.55 14.42 -7.60
N PRO A 308 19.32 15.49 -8.38
CA PRO A 308 19.75 15.55 -9.77
C PRO A 308 21.29 15.49 -9.88
N PRO A 309 21.83 15.12 -11.04
CA PRO A 309 23.27 15.20 -11.28
C PRO A 309 23.78 16.62 -10.99
N PRO A 310 24.89 16.78 -10.26
CA PRO A 310 25.36 18.10 -9.85
C PRO A 310 25.87 18.90 -11.06
N GLU A 311 25.37 20.12 -11.21
CA GLU A 311 25.92 21.10 -12.13
C GLU A 311 27.30 21.61 -11.66
N LYS A 312 28.02 22.30 -12.55
CA LYS A 312 29.28 22.95 -12.18
C LYS A 312 29.02 23.97 -11.07
N ALA A 313 29.75 23.84 -9.96
CA ALA A 313 29.54 24.72 -8.82
C ALA A 313 29.82 26.18 -9.15
N ILE A 314 28.96 27.06 -8.66
CA ILE A 314 29.14 28.52 -8.78
C ILE A 314 30.15 28.96 -7.73
N LYS A 315 31.22 29.60 -8.17
CA LYS A 315 32.24 30.12 -7.26
C LYS A 315 31.75 31.44 -6.65
N LEU A 316 31.62 31.49 -5.33
CA LEU A 316 31.28 32.68 -4.56
C LEU A 316 32.45 33.08 -3.67
N VAL A 317 32.88 34.34 -3.77
CA VAL A 317 33.98 34.87 -2.96
C VAL A 317 33.45 35.95 -2.02
N PHE A 318 33.54 35.72 -0.71
CA PHE A 318 33.25 36.73 0.30
C PHE A 318 34.22 37.91 0.17
N GLY A 319 33.69 39.13 0.15
CA GLY A 319 34.40 40.36 -0.17
C GLY A 319 34.52 40.66 -1.68
N ARG A 320 33.83 39.90 -2.55
CA ARG A 320 33.67 40.22 -4.00
C ARG A 320 32.24 39.98 -4.47
N ASP A 321 31.77 38.76 -4.33
CA ASP A 321 30.46 38.29 -4.83
C ASP A 321 29.42 38.23 -3.70
N VAL A 322 29.91 38.16 -2.45
CA VAL A 322 29.14 38.11 -1.20
C VAL A 322 29.72 39.15 -0.25
N ASP A 323 28.90 40.03 0.29
CA ASP A 323 29.35 41.13 1.17
C ASP A 323 28.85 41.02 2.61
N GLU A 324 27.82 40.22 2.86
CA GLU A 324 27.39 39.77 4.18
C GLU A 324 27.36 38.25 4.21
N ILE A 325 27.86 37.65 5.29
CA ILE A 325 27.82 36.19 5.48
C ILE A 325 27.61 35.85 6.94
N GLU A 326 26.76 34.87 7.19
CA GLU A 326 26.48 34.32 8.52
C GLU A 326 26.61 32.80 8.45
N VAL A 327 27.47 32.23 9.30
CA VAL A 327 27.74 30.80 9.36
C VAL A 327 27.18 30.27 10.68
N ASN A 328 26.20 29.37 10.58
CA ASN A 328 25.41 28.92 11.71
C ASN A 328 25.56 27.41 11.93
N ILE A 329 25.76 27.03 13.19
CA ILE A 329 25.72 25.64 13.65
C ILE A 329 24.64 25.51 14.71
N LYS A 330 23.76 24.52 14.56
CA LYS A 330 22.59 24.32 15.43
C LYS A 330 22.59 22.89 15.96
N ALA A 331 22.23 22.72 17.23
CA ALA A 331 21.90 21.41 17.77
C ALA A 331 20.46 21.05 17.35
N VAL A 332 20.28 19.94 16.63
CA VAL A 332 18.98 19.47 16.11
C VAL A 332 18.79 18.00 16.47
N HIS A 333 17.55 17.55 16.70
CA HIS A 333 17.31 16.12 16.92
C HIS A 333 17.50 15.32 15.62
N VAL A 334 18.63 14.61 15.48
CA VAL A 334 19.05 13.88 14.26
C VAL A 334 18.89 12.36 14.33
N SER A 335 18.37 11.81 15.44
CA SER A 335 18.28 10.35 15.66
C SER A 335 16.84 9.86 15.89
N PRO A 336 15.93 9.98 14.89
CA PRO A 336 14.60 9.39 15.00
C PRO A 336 14.70 7.85 15.05
N SER A 337 13.75 7.21 15.74
CA SER A 337 13.57 5.76 15.69
C SER A 337 12.17 5.41 15.24
N PHE A 338 12.05 4.55 14.22
CA PHE A 338 10.76 4.09 13.72
C PHE A 338 10.55 2.60 13.93
N TYR A 339 9.28 2.22 14.05
CA TYR A 339 8.83 0.83 14.00
C TYR A 339 7.60 0.68 13.11
N GLY A 340 7.36 -0.54 12.66
CA GLY A 340 6.16 -0.94 11.93
C GLY A 340 5.69 -2.31 12.39
N TYR A 341 4.63 -2.81 11.76
CA TYR A 341 4.12 -4.14 12.00
C TYR A 341 3.59 -4.72 10.69
N ASN A 342 4.14 -5.87 10.28
CA ASN A 342 3.66 -6.64 9.16
C ASN A 342 2.65 -7.67 9.66
N SER A 343 1.37 -7.39 9.44
CA SER A 343 0.30 -8.28 9.88
C SER A 343 0.18 -9.57 9.08
N ALA A 344 0.77 -9.65 7.88
CA ALA A 344 0.74 -10.88 7.07
C ALA A 344 1.74 -11.92 7.59
N GLN A 345 2.82 -11.49 8.26
CA GLN A 345 3.83 -12.37 8.85
C GLN A 345 3.81 -12.37 10.39
N ASP A 346 2.92 -11.59 11.01
CA ASP A 346 2.90 -11.34 12.46
C ASP A 346 4.26 -10.89 13.01
N GLU A 347 4.86 -9.88 12.35
CA GLU A 347 6.22 -9.46 12.64
C GLU A 347 6.29 -7.97 12.97
N LYS A 348 6.93 -7.64 14.10
CA LYS A 348 7.32 -6.26 14.42
C LYS A 348 8.53 -5.87 13.56
N LEU A 349 8.38 -4.79 12.80
CA LEU A 349 9.43 -4.25 11.96
C LEU A 349 10.17 -3.14 12.71
N THR A 350 11.49 -3.19 12.72
CA THR A 350 12.35 -2.17 13.31
C THR A 350 13.50 -1.85 12.36
N ALA A 351 14.14 -0.70 12.57
CA ALA A 351 15.39 -0.34 11.93
C ALA A 351 16.49 -0.14 12.97
N GLY A 352 17.74 -0.37 12.57
CA GLY A 352 18.92 -0.04 13.38
C GLY A 352 19.16 1.46 13.47
N LYS A 353 20.25 1.89 14.12
CA LYS A 353 20.64 3.31 14.13
C LYS A 353 21.00 3.75 12.70
N THR A 354 20.46 4.88 12.27
CA THR A 354 20.81 5.49 10.99
C THR A 354 21.80 6.62 11.20
N SER A 355 22.88 6.65 10.41
CA SER A 355 23.82 7.77 10.37
C SER A 355 23.74 8.49 9.03
N ILE A 356 23.78 9.82 9.09
CA ILE A 356 23.93 10.69 7.93
C ILE A 356 25.39 11.12 7.84
N SER A 357 25.96 11.15 6.65
CA SER A 357 27.34 11.58 6.44
C SER A 357 27.37 13.05 6.03
N HIS A 358 28.05 13.89 6.81
CA HIS A 358 28.45 15.22 6.37
C HIS A 358 29.90 15.15 5.88
N GLN A 359 30.27 15.86 4.82
CA GLN A 359 31.69 15.98 4.43
C GLN A 359 32.40 17.14 5.15
N SER A 360 31.68 18.25 5.36
CA SER A 360 32.16 19.41 6.13
C SER A 360 32.46 19.03 7.59
N THR A 361 33.61 19.46 8.12
CA THR A 361 34.00 19.27 9.52
C THR A 361 33.00 19.90 10.47
N LEU A 362 32.54 21.12 10.18
CA LEU A 362 31.53 21.82 10.99
C LEU A 362 30.22 21.03 11.05
N GLY A 363 29.78 20.46 9.92
CA GLY A 363 28.58 19.62 9.88
C GLY A 363 28.73 18.33 10.67
N LYS A 364 29.88 17.65 10.57
CA LYS A 364 30.19 16.43 11.35
C LYS A 364 30.17 16.71 12.85
N ASP A 365 30.83 17.78 13.28
CA ASP A 365 30.91 18.16 14.69
C ASP A 365 29.53 18.55 15.23
N ALA A 366 28.76 19.33 14.46
CA ALA A 366 27.39 19.73 14.79
C ALA A 366 26.45 18.52 14.96
N GLN A 367 26.54 17.53 14.07
CA GLN A 367 25.79 16.29 14.17
C GLN A 367 26.21 15.48 15.40
N SER A 368 27.51 15.36 15.68
CA SER A 368 28.00 14.66 16.88
C SER A 368 27.53 15.33 18.18
N ILE A 369 27.54 16.66 18.22
CA ILE A 369 27.02 17.45 19.35
C ILE A 369 25.51 17.23 19.46
N SER A 370 24.77 17.29 18.35
CA SER A 370 23.34 17.04 18.30
C SER A 370 22.95 15.69 18.90
N GLU A 371 23.66 14.61 18.55
CA GLU A 371 23.44 13.26 19.13
C GLU A 371 23.70 13.20 20.65
N LYS A 372 24.60 14.04 21.18
CA LYS A 372 24.90 14.13 22.62
C LYS A 372 23.91 15.01 23.38
N VAL A 373 23.40 16.06 22.73
CA VAL A 373 22.42 16.99 23.31
C VAL A 373 21.04 16.34 23.39
N PHE A 374 20.61 15.66 22.32
CA PHE A 374 19.30 15.02 22.24
C PHE A 374 19.39 13.53 22.51
N THR A 375 19.33 13.15 23.79
CA THR A 375 19.46 11.75 24.25
C THR A 375 18.11 11.05 24.46
N THR A 376 16.99 11.79 24.43
CA THR A 376 15.65 11.22 24.63
C THR A 376 15.26 10.32 23.46
N PRO A 377 14.85 9.05 23.70
CA PRO A 377 14.40 8.17 22.63
C PRO A 377 13.17 8.73 21.90
N SER A 378 13.26 8.88 20.58
CA SER A 378 12.14 9.31 19.72
C SER A 378 11.56 8.13 18.94
N LEU A 379 10.98 7.15 19.64
CA LEU A 379 10.33 5.98 19.02
C LEU A 379 8.92 6.34 18.51
N ARG A 380 8.68 6.21 17.21
CA ARG A 380 7.39 6.49 16.56
C ARG A 380 7.02 5.39 15.56
N VAL A 381 5.76 5.32 15.17
CA VAL A 381 5.34 4.47 14.03
C VAL A 381 5.91 5.09 12.75
N ALA A 382 6.42 4.27 11.84
CA ALA A 382 6.87 4.73 10.53
C ALA A 382 5.73 5.49 9.80
N PRO A 383 6.00 6.57 9.05
CA PRO A 383 5.00 7.35 8.33
C PRO A 383 4.47 6.68 7.04
N ILE A 384 4.78 5.40 6.84
CA ILE A 384 4.33 4.59 5.70
C ILE A 384 3.76 3.25 6.19
N LYS A 385 2.96 2.56 5.36
CA LYS A 385 2.62 1.16 5.60
C LYS A 385 3.81 0.25 5.29
N ALA A 386 4.75 0.16 6.23
CA ALA A 386 5.94 -0.68 6.08
C ALA A 386 5.57 -2.17 5.92
N ARG A 387 6.14 -2.82 4.92
CA ARG A 387 6.01 -4.27 4.67
C ARG A 387 7.22 -5.04 5.18
N THR A 388 8.38 -4.38 5.21
CA THR A 388 9.67 -4.93 5.63
C THR A 388 10.44 -3.95 6.52
N GLY A 389 11.46 -4.44 7.21
CA GLY A 389 12.36 -3.57 7.99
C GLY A 389 13.07 -2.51 7.13
N LYS A 390 13.29 -2.78 5.83
CA LYS A 390 13.89 -1.81 4.89
C LYS A 390 13.00 -0.59 4.67
N ASP A 391 11.69 -0.76 4.71
CA ASP A 391 10.74 0.35 4.58
C ASP A 391 10.84 1.27 5.81
N VAL A 392 10.92 0.67 7.01
CA VAL A 392 11.14 1.40 8.26
C VAL A 392 12.48 2.14 8.23
N GLU A 393 13.54 1.49 7.74
CA GLU A 393 14.86 2.08 7.59
C GLU A 393 14.86 3.25 6.60
N ALA A 394 14.20 3.12 5.44
CA ALA A 394 14.10 4.19 4.44
C ALA A 394 13.42 5.43 5.01
N ALA A 395 12.27 5.27 5.67
CA ALA A 395 11.57 6.38 6.32
C ALA A 395 12.40 7.00 7.45
N GLN A 396 13.09 6.18 8.25
CA GLN A 396 13.93 6.67 9.35
C GLN A 396 15.11 7.47 8.82
N LYS A 397 15.76 6.98 7.76
CA LYS A 397 16.87 7.66 7.07
C LYS A 397 16.43 8.97 6.45
N SER A 398 15.23 9.02 5.89
CA SER A 398 14.63 10.25 5.35
C SER A 398 14.54 11.35 6.40
N THR A 399 13.83 11.06 7.51
CA THR A 399 13.63 12.04 8.59
C THR A 399 14.95 12.39 9.30
N ALA A 400 15.88 11.45 9.41
CA ALA A 400 17.22 11.75 9.92
C ALA A 400 17.98 12.68 8.97
N GLY A 401 17.92 12.42 7.66
CA GLY A 401 18.58 13.21 6.62
C GLY A 401 18.06 14.64 6.53
N SER A 402 16.74 14.82 6.44
CA SER A 402 16.11 16.14 6.36
C SER A 402 16.25 16.96 7.64
N ALA A 403 16.46 16.32 8.80
CA ALA A 403 16.84 16.98 10.05
C ALA A 403 18.35 17.34 10.08
N ALA A 404 19.20 16.42 9.62
CA ALA A 404 20.65 16.56 9.68
C ALA A 404 21.16 17.74 8.82
N VAL A 405 20.52 18.06 7.70
CA VAL A 405 20.93 19.23 6.89
C VAL A 405 20.81 20.56 7.63
N ASN A 406 19.96 20.66 8.66
CA ASN A 406 19.74 21.88 9.41
C ASN A 406 20.79 22.13 10.52
N VAL A 407 21.71 21.19 10.76
CA VAL A 407 22.76 21.35 11.79
C VAL A 407 23.82 22.37 11.37
N PHE A 408 23.97 22.61 10.08
CA PHE A 408 24.93 23.54 9.49
C PHE A 408 24.28 24.32 8.36
N THR A 409 24.11 25.63 8.58
CA THR A 409 23.48 26.57 7.65
C THR A 409 24.40 27.75 7.40
N THR A 410 24.40 28.30 6.19
CA THR A 410 25.15 29.51 5.84
C THR A 410 24.25 30.42 5.04
N SER A 411 24.09 31.66 5.48
CA SER A 411 23.32 32.69 4.77
C SER A 411 24.20 33.87 4.39
N GLY A 412 23.75 34.68 3.44
CA GLY A 412 24.50 35.86 3.04
C GLY A 412 23.81 36.73 2.00
N ARG A 413 24.36 37.94 1.82
CA ARG A 413 23.96 38.88 0.78
C ARG A 413 24.93 38.80 -0.39
N THR A 414 24.40 38.65 -1.60
CA THR A 414 25.19 38.40 -2.82
C THR A 414 24.79 39.31 -3.98
N SER A 415 25.76 39.57 -4.86
CA SER A 415 25.56 40.25 -6.15
C SER A 415 25.37 39.28 -7.32
N VAL A 416 25.39 37.97 -7.10
CA VAL A 416 25.24 36.95 -8.15
C VAL A 416 23.75 36.61 -8.38
N PRO A 417 23.18 36.88 -9.57
CA PRO A 417 21.74 36.72 -9.81
C PRO A 417 21.32 35.31 -10.25
N PHE A 418 22.24 34.36 -10.33
CA PHE A 418 21.99 33.03 -10.90
C PHE A 418 21.82 31.91 -9.87
N LEU A 419 21.75 32.23 -8.58
CA LEU A 419 21.54 31.23 -7.52
C LEU A 419 20.09 30.72 -7.56
N TYR A 420 19.87 29.46 -7.18
CA TYR A 420 18.54 28.83 -7.14
C TYR A 420 18.54 27.61 -6.19
N PRO A 421 17.39 27.20 -5.63
CA PRO A 421 17.32 26.03 -4.76
C PRO A 421 17.85 24.76 -5.44
N GLY A 422 18.75 24.05 -4.77
CA GLY A 422 19.44 22.86 -5.27
C GLY A 422 20.76 23.14 -6.00
N CYS A 423 21.09 24.40 -6.32
CA CYS A 423 22.37 24.72 -6.95
C CYS A 423 23.52 24.62 -5.94
N THR A 424 24.68 24.14 -6.40
CA THR A 424 25.87 24.01 -5.57
C THR A 424 26.79 25.21 -5.76
N VAL A 425 27.31 25.75 -4.66
CA VAL A 425 28.26 26.85 -4.64
C VAL A 425 29.55 26.45 -3.94
N GLU A 426 30.68 26.91 -4.46
CA GLU A 426 31.99 26.82 -3.81
C GLU A 426 32.28 28.18 -3.16
N MET A 427 32.22 28.22 -1.83
CA MET A 427 32.46 29.44 -1.07
C MET A 427 33.94 29.59 -0.75
N GLU A 428 34.49 30.77 -1.03
CA GLU A 428 35.82 31.17 -0.60
C GLU A 428 35.77 32.46 0.22
N MET A 429 36.68 32.58 1.19
CA MET A 429 36.79 33.75 2.07
C MET A 429 38.05 34.52 1.71
N ARG A 430 37.92 35.80 1.30
CA ARG A 430 39.08 36.68 1.15
C ARG A 430 39.80 36.86 2.48
N LYS A 431 41.12 36.78 2.45
CA LYS A 431 41.96 37.12 3.60
C LYS A 431 41.84 38.62 3.88
N ALA A 432 41.75 39.00 5.15
CA ALA A 432 41.70 40.41 5.54
C ALA A 432 42.91 41.17 4.97
N GLY A 433 42.65 42.20 4.16
CA GLY A 433 43.69 43.04 3.56
C GLY A 433 44.47 42.43 2.39
N ALA A 434 44.12 41.23 1.89
CA ALA A 434 44.80 40.59 0.76
C ALA A 434 43.83 40.15 -0.35
N LYS A 435 44.33 40.01 -1.59
CA LYS A 435 43.56 39.56 -2.75
C LYS A 435 43.32 38.05 -2.79
N GLU A 436 44.09 37.30 -1.99
CA GLU A 436 43.98 35.84 -1.89
C GLU A 436 42.71 35.44 -1.12
N SER A 437 42.03 34.43 -1.62
CA SER A 437 40.90 33.78 -0.96
C SER A 437 41.28 32.36 -0.55
N ASN A 438 40.75 31.91 0.57
CA ASN A 438 40.87 30.53 1.03
C ASN A 438 39.54 29.83 0.80
N TYR A 439 39.60 28.57 0.34
CA TYR A 439 38.42 27.71 0.28
C TYR A 439 37.79 27.58 1.67
N PHE A 440 36.47 27.82 1.75
CA PHE A 440 35.70 27.62 2.98
C PHE A 440 34.99 26.27 2.93
N THR A 441 33.96 26.15 2.09
CA THR A 441 33.19 24.91 1.99
C THR A 441 32.31 24.90 0.74
N ARG A 442 31.77 23.72 0.43
CA ARG A 442 30.78 23.53 -0.64
C ARG A 442 29.39 23.54 -0.04
N LEU A 443 28.55 24.44 -0.55
CA LEU A 443 27.21 24.68 -0.03
C LEU A 443 26.17 24.42 -1.12
N MET A 444 24.97 24.03 -0.73
CA MET A 444 23.81 23.90 -1.61
C MET A 444 22.77 24.92 -1.20
N ILE A 445 22.36 25.77 -2.13
CA ILE A 445 21.35 26.81 -1.91
C ILE A 445 20.00 26.13 -1.65
N ILE A 446 19.30 26.57 -0.60
CA ILE A 446 17.95 26.10 -0.26
C ILE A 446 16.93 27.23 -0.29
N GLU A 447 17.37 28.47 -0.06
CA GLU A 447 16.53 29.66 -0.15
C GLU A 447 17.29 30.75 -0.91
N VAL A 448 16.58 31.50 -1.75
CA VAL A 448 17.14 32.72 -2.35
C VAL A 448 16.06 33.76 -2.59
N VAL A 449 16.34 35.01 -2.23
CA VAL A 449 15.53 36.18 -2.54
C VAL A 449 16.30 37.06 -3.51
N HIS A 450 15.73 37.30 -4.67
CA HIS A 450 16.24 38.17 -5.72
C HIS A 450 15.48 39.49 -5.70
N SER A 451 16.19 40.60 -5.80
CA SER A 451 15.63 41.95 -5.89
C SER A 451 16.38 42.74 -6.95
N VAL A 452 15.67 43.22 -7.98
CA VAL A 452 16.23 43.99 -9.10
C VAL A 452 15.46 45.28 -9.29
N ASP A 453 16.16 46.41 -9.31
CA ASP A 453 15.57 47.72 -9.62
C ASP A 453 15.56 48.03 -11.13
N THR A 454 14.92 49.14 -11.51
CA THR A 454 14.82 49.59 -12.91
C THR A 454 16.17 49.83 -13.61
N LYS A 455 17.25 50.08 -12.85
CA LYS A 455 18.60 50.30 -13.41
C LYS A 455 19.34 48.99 -13.63
N GLY A 456 18.85 47.89 -13.04
CA GLY A 456 19.49 46.58 -13.01
C GLY A 456 20.36 46.36 -11.78
N ASN A 457 20.25 47.19 -10.73
CA ASN A 457 20.95 46.90 -9.48
C ASN A 457 20.31 45.67 -8.85
N TYR A 458 21.11 44.63 -8.65
CA TYR A 458 20.68 43.37 -8.05
C TYR A 458 21.18 43.26 -6.62
N VAL A 459 20.29 42.78 -5.74
CA VAL A 459 20.62 42.30 -4.41
C VAL A 459 19.98 40.95 -4.21
N GLY A 460 20.81 39.96 -3.90
CA GLY A 460 20.39 38.61 -3.54
C GLY A 460 20.59 38.34 -2.06
N TYR A 461 19.69 37.60 -1.43
CA TYR A 461 19.90 36.99 -0.12
C TYR A 461 19.75 35.49 -0.26
N PHE A 462 20.69 34.70 0.22
CA PHE A 462 20.61 33.25 0.13
C PHE A 462 20.72 32.60 1.51
N GLU A 463 20.15 31.40 1.63
CA GLU A 463 20.44 30.44 2.70
C GLU A 463 20.85 29.11 2.05
N ALA A 464 21.85 28.46 2.64
CA ALA A 464 22.45 27.26 2.10
C ALA A 464 22.81 26.26 3.20
N ILE A 465 22.83 24.98 2.83
CA ILE A 465 23.25 23.85 3.66
C ILE A 465 24.52 23.22 3.10
N GLY A 466 25.15 22.29 3.83
CA GLY A 466 26.26 21.52 3.27
C GLY A 466 25.82 20.68 2.07
N ALA A 467 26.49 20.82 0.92
CA ALA A 467 26.07 20.18 -0.34
C ALA A 467 26.19 18.64 -0.32
N ASP A 468 27.09 18.10 0.49
CA ASP A 468 27.49 16.69 0.40
C ASP A 468 26.69 15.74 1.30
N THR A 469 25.54 16.19 1.82
CA THR A 469 24.65 15.35 2.64
C THR A 469 23.77 14.43 1.78
N GLY A 470 23.46 14.85 0.55
CA GLY A 470 22.52 14.15 -0.34
C GLY A 470 21.04 14.33 0.02
N TYR A 471 20.73 15.25 0.94
CA TYR A 471 19.36 15.54 1.41
C TYR A 471 19.04 17.02 1.24
N MET A 472 17.75 17.30 1.07
CA MET A 472 17.14 18.62 1.15
C MET A 472 16.42 18.78 2.50
N PRO A 473 16.17 20.02 2.95
CA PRO A 473 15.35 20.26 4.12
C PRO A 473 13.93 19.70 3.92
N ARG A 474 13.29 19.33 5.02
CA ARG A 474 11.95 18.72 5.00
C ARG A 474 10.93 19.65 4.35
N PRO A 475 10.22 19.22 3.28
CA PRO A 475 9.12 19.99 2.71
C PRO A 475 7.99 20.24 3.72
N ARG A 476 7.25 21.34 3.54
CA ARG A 476 6.11 21.65 4.41
C ARG A 476 4.89 20.83 4.03
N PHE A 477 4.37 20.03 4.97
CA PHE A 477 3.12 19.27 4.80
C PHE A 477 2.42 19.03 6.14
N GLN A 478 1.14 18.68 6.05
CA GLN A 478 0.31 18.19 7.15
C GLN A 478 0.03 16.69 6.96
N THR A 479 0.02 15.93 8.05
CA THR A 479 -0.31 14.50 7.98
C THR A 479 -1.83 14.33 7.94
N PRO A 480 -2.41 13.66 6.92
CA PRO A 480 -3.84 13.41 6.87
C PRO A 480 -4.28 12.46 7.98
N ILE A 481 -5.48 12.66 8.51
CA ILE A 481 -6.10 11.83 9.55
C ILE A 481 -7.33 11.17 8.94
N ALA A 482 -7.26 9.86 8.73
CA ALA A 482 -8.36 9.09 8.16
C ALA A 482 -9.38 8.70 9.25
N GLU A 483 -10.63 9.08 9.03
CA GLU A 483 -11.76 8.71 9.87
C GLU A 483 -12.45 7.43 9.35
N PRO A 484 -13.18 6.68 10.20
CA PRO A 484 -13.92 5.51 9.77
C PRO A 484 -14.91 5.80 8.64
N GLN A 485 -14.96 4.91 7.64
CA GLN A 485 -15.76 5.10 6.42
C GLN A 485 -16.52 3.84 6.05
N LEU A 486 -17.65 4.02 5.36
CA LEU A 486 -18.34 2.92 4.71
C LEU A 486 -17.58 2.43 3.49
N ALA A 487 -17.63 1.12 3.26
CA ALA A 487 -17.11 0.49 2.06
C ALA A 487 -17.93 -0.75 1.72
N THR A 488 -17.83 -1.21 0.48
CA THR A 488 -18.47 -2.45 0.01
C THR A 488 -17.42 -3.53 -0.22
N ILE A 489 -17.68 -4.75 0.26
CA ILE A 489 -16.80 -5.90 0.01
C ILE A 489 -16.84 -6.27 -1.48
N LYS A 490 -15.68 -6.33 -2.12
CA LYS A 490 -15.54 -6.69 -3.54
C LYS A 490 -14.92 -8.06 -3.75
N SER A 491 -14.07 -8.50 -2.82
CA SER A 491 -13.50 -9.84 -2.83
C SER A 491 -13.21 -10.30 -1.41
N ASN A 492 -13.49 -11.58 -1.15
CA ASN A 492 -13.06 -12.30 0.05
C ASN A 492 -12.10 -13.46 -0.30
N THR A 493 -11.53 -13.44 -1.51
CA THR A 493 -10.54 -14.43 -1.95
C THR A 493 -9.15 -14.05 -1.45
N ASP A 494 -8.73 -14.70 -0.36
CA ASP A 494 -7.40 -14.54 0.23
C ASP A 494 -6.54 -15.79 0.00
N LYS A 495 -5.55 -15.68 -0.89
CA LYS A 495 -4.64 -16.79 -1.25
C LYS A 495 -3.79 -17.28 -0.07
N ASP A 496 -3.52 -16.41 0.91
CA ASP A 496 -2.73 -16.76 2.09
C ASP A 496 -3.61 -17.31 3.23
N ASN A 497 -4.94 -17.37 3.02
CA ASN A 497 -5.93 -17.86 3.97
C ASN A 497 -5.84 -17.19 5.34
N GLN A 498 -5.79 -15.84 5.36
CA GLN A 498 -5.69 -15.01 6.57
C GLN A 498 -7.01 -14.31 6.92
N GLY A 499 -8.10 -14.61 6.20
CA GLY A 499 -9.41 -13.99 6.42
C GLY A 499 -9.45 -12.52 6.02
N ARG A 500 -8.61 -12.09 5.08
CA ARG A 500 -8.61 -10.72 4.56
C ARG A 500 -9.63 -10.54 3.44
N VAL A 501 -10.05 -9.31 3.23
CA VAL A 501 -11.01 -8.91 2.20
C VAL A 501 -10.49 -7.71 1.42
N GLN A 502 -10.95 -7.53 0.19
CA GLN A 502 -10.81 -6.28 -0.55
C GLN A 502 -12.12 -5.52 -0.50
N VAL A 503 -12.04 -4.22 -0.25
CA VAL A 503 -13.19 -3.32 -0.22
C VAL A 503 -13.08 -2.25 -1.30
N GLN A 504 -14.21 -1.68 -1.66
CA GLN A 504 -14.30 -0.43 -2.42
C GLN A 504 -14.94 0.64 -1.52
N PHE A 505 -14.23 1.72 -1.26
CA PHE A 505 -14.80 2.89 -0.59
C PHE A 505 -15.74 3.65 -1.54
N ASP A 506 -16.69 4.42 -1.00
CA ASP A 506 -17.70 5.11 -1.81
C ASP A 506 -17.12 6.16 -2.78
N TRP A 507 -15.94 6.71 -2.46
CA TRP A 507 -15.21 7.64 -3.33
C TRP A 507 -14.35 6.96 -4.41
N GLN A 508 -14.09 5.65 -4.29
CA GLN A 508 -13.38 4.90 -5.32
C GLN A 508 -14.32 4.57 -6.49
N GLN A 509 -13.83 4.74 -7.72
CA GLN A 509 -14.59 4.49 -8.94
C GLN A 509 -13.99 3.34 -9.76
N GLY A 510 -14.81 2.71 -10.62
CA GLY A 510 -14.36 1.64 -11.51
C GLY A 510 -13.72 0.47 -10.77
N ASP A 511 -12.52 0.08 -11.21
CA ASP A 511 -11.75 -1.05 -10.65
C ASP A 511 -10.72 -0.64 -9.59
N ALA A 512 -10.87 0.55 -8.99
CA ALA A 512 -10.08 0.95 -7.85
C ALA A 512 -10.62 0.30 -6.57
N TYR A 513 -9.77 -0.45 -5.88
CA TYR A 513 -10.07 -1.19 -4.66
C TYR A 513 -8.98 -0.99 -3.61
N SER A 514 -9.27 -1.31 -2.36
CA SER A 514 -8.22 -1.48 -1.35
C SER A 514 -7.33 -2.68 -1.70
N GLU A 515 -6.17 -2.76 -1.07
CA GLU A 515 -5.47 -4.05 -0.95
C GLU A 515 -6.27 -5.03 -0.07
N LEU A 516 -5.76 -6.26 0.09
CA LEU A 516 -6.32 -7.20 1.07
C LEU A 516 -6.13 -6.68 2.50
N ILE A 517 -7.23 -6.33 3.15
CA ILE A 517 -7.27 -5.74 4.49
C ILE A 517 -7.84 -6.72 5.51
N ARG A 518 -7.38 -6.58 6.77
CA ARG A 518 -7.83 -7.46 7.86
C ARG A 518 -9.27 -7.18 8.24
N VAL A 519 -9.94 -8.22 8.74
CA VAL A 519 -11.27 -8.13 9.35
C VAL A 519 -11.13 -8.21 10.87
N MET A 520 -11.67 -7.22 11.58
CA MET A 520 -11.82 -7.25 13.03
C MET A 520 -12.93 -8.23 13.40
N THR A 521 -12.67 -9.06 14.41
CA THR A 521 -13.63 -10.04 14.92
C THR A 521 -13.70 -9.95 16.45
N PRO A 522 -14.84 -10.26 17.10
CA PRO A 522 -14.99 -10.22 18.56
C PRO A 522 -13.99 -11.10 19.32
N ASP A 523 -13.57 -12.21 18.72
CA ASP A 523 -12.58 -13.12 19.30
C ASP A 523 -11.71 -13.74 18.20
N ALA A 524 -10.40 -13.52 18.26
CA ALA A 524 -9.42 -14.08 17.32
C ALA A 524 -8.22 -14.65 18.07
N GLY A 525 -7.61 -15.69 17.53
CA GLY A 525 -6.30 -16.15 18.00
C GLY A 525 -6.00 -17.61 17.67
N SER A 526 -5.09 -18.15 18.45
CA SER A 526 -4.64 -19.55 18.41
C SER A 526 -4.48 -20.10 19.83
N SER A 527 -4.27 -21.41 19.95
CA SER A 527 -3.97 -22.12 21.19
C SER A 527 -3.18 -23.39 20.89
N GLY A 528 -2.70 -24.08 21.92
CA GLY A 528 -2.03 -25.38 21.76
C GLY A 528 -2.90 -26.48 21.11
N LYS A 529 -4.23 -26.30 21.04
CA LYS A 529 -5.17 -27.24 20.39
C LYS A 529 -5.74 -26.74 19.06
N VAL A 530 -5.75 -25.43 18.84
CA VAL A 530 -6.34 -24.78 17.65
C VAL A 530 -5.33 -23.78 17.12
N SER A 531 -4.63 -24.15 16.05
CA SER A 531 -3.51 -23.36 15.53
C SER A 531 -3.94 -22.10 14.75
N LYS A 532 -5.13 -22.10 14.13
CA LYS A 532 -5.70 -20.98 13.39
C LYS A 532 -7.21 -20.90 13.62
N ASN A 533 -7.80 -19.71 13.44
CA ASN A 533 -9.24 -19.46 13.52
C ASN A 533 -9.90 -19.89 14.85
N ARG A 534 -9.18 -19.80 15.98
CA ARG A 534 -9.82 -19.91 17.29
C ARG A 534 -10.63 -18.63 17.56
N GLY A 535 -11.89 -18.79 17.92
CA GLY A 535 -12.80 -17.68 18.23
C GLY A 535 -13.92 -17.56 17.21
N PHE A 536 -14.32 -16.33 16.90
CA PHE A 536 -15.41 -16.03 15.97
C PHE A 536 -14.86 -15.85 14.55
N MET A 537 -15.23 -16.76 13.64
CA MET A 537 -14.77 -16.75 12.25
C MET A 537 -15.96 -16.59 11.30
N ALA A 538 -16.26 -15.34 10.94
CA ALA A 538 -17.26 -14.99 9.93
C ALA A 538 -16.70 -13.87 9.05
N ILE A 539 -16.25 -14.24 7.85
CA ILE A 539 -15.71 -13.28 6.88
C ILE A 539 -16.89 -12.68 6.10
N PRO A 540 -16.99 -11.35 5.96
CA PRO A 540 -18.04 -10.71 5.17
C PRO A 540 -18.08 -11.21 3.72
N GLU A 541 -19.28 -11.22 3.15
CA GLU A 541 -19.53 -11.69 1.79
C GLU A 541 -19.37 -10.57 0.76
N VAL A 542 -19.09 -10.94 -0.48
CA VAL A 542 -19.04 -9.98 -1.59
C VAL A 542 -20.40 -9.30 -1.74
N GLY A 543 -20.39 -7.97 -1.75
CA GLY A 543 -21.59 -7.13 -1.77
C GLY A 543 -22.03 -6.61 -0.40
N ASP A 544 -21.48 -7.13 0.70
CA ASP A 544 -21.79 -6.62 2.04
C ASP A 544 -21.23 -5.20 2.22
N GLN A 545 -22.02 -4.35 2.88
CA GLN A 545 -21.55 -3.05 3.35
C GLN A 545 -20.86 -3.23 4.71
N VAL A 546 -19.70 -2.62 4.86
CA VAL A 546 -18.87 -2.69 6.07
C VAL A 546 -18.42 -1.30 6.51
N MET A 547 -18.19 -1.15 7.81
CA MET A 547 -17.45 -0.02 8.34
C MET A 547 -15.94 -0.35 8.32
N VAL A 548 -15.13 0.57 7.79
CA VAL A 548 -13.68 0.43 7.68
C VAL A 548 -13.02 1.48 8.56
N GLY A 549 -12.13 1.04 9.45
CA GLY A 549 -11.28 1.89 10.26
C GLY A 549 -9.86 1.93 9.72
N PHE A 550 -9.04 2.84 10.27
CA PHE A 550 -7.66 3.06 9.83
C PHE A 550 -6.70 2.92 11.01
N VAL A 551 -5.74 2.00 10.94
CA VAL A 551 -4.78 1.78 12.04
C VAL A 551 -3.92 3.03 12.20
N HIS A 552 -3.91 3.61 13.40
CA HIS A 552 -3.29 4.91 13.70
C HIS A 552 -3.85 6.08 12.87
N ASN A 553 -5.11 5.97 12.41
CA ASN A 553 -5.77 6.95 11.53
C ASN A 553 -4.97 7.24 10.26
N HIS A 554 -4.17 6.28 9.78
CA HIS A 554 -3.36 6.43 8.58
C HIS A 554 -4.15 5.93 7.37
N PRO A 555 -4.34 6.73 6.30
CA PRO A 555 -5.20 6.37 5.17
C PRO A 555 -4.74 5.10 4.44
N ASP A 556 -3.44 4.83 4.41
CA ASP A 556 -2.88 3.60 3.84
C ASP A 556 -3.04 2.34 4.72
N ARG A 557 -3.71 2.42 5.88
CA ARG A 557 -3.84 1.29 6.83
C ARG A 557 -5.29 0.90 7.14
N PRO A 558 -6.14 0.66 6.12
CA PRO A 558 -7.52 0.26 6.35
C PRO A 558 -7.65 -1.15 6.95
N TYR A 559 -8.71 -1.36 7.74
CA TYR A 559 -9.18 -2.65 8.23
C TYR A 559 -10.70 -2.62 8.42
N VAL A 560 -11.38 -3.75 8.20
CA VAL A 560 -12.83 -3.85 8.43
C VAL A 560 -13.11 -3.90 9.92
N MET A 561 -13.95 -3.00 10.43
CA MET A 561 -14.41 -2.99 11.83
C MET A 561 -15.60 -3.93 12.04
N GLY A 562 -16.50 -4.04 11.06
CA GLY A 562 -17.69 -4.88 11.13
C GLY A 562 -18.65 -4.66 9.97
N GLY A 563 -19.62 -5.58 9.82
CA GLY A 563 -20.70 -5.47 8.84
C GLY A 563 -21.77 -4.46 9.27
N MET A 564 -22.35 -3.76 8.30
CA MET A 564 -23.41 -2.78 8.50
C MET A 564 -24.67 -3.24 7.78
N PHE A 565 -25.77 -3.43 8.53
CA PHE A 565 -27.06 -3.69 7.92
C PHE A 565 -27.54 -2.45 7.15
N THR A 566 -28.10 -2.69 5.97
CA THR A 566 -28.78 -1.65 5.17
C THR A 566 -30.27 -1.96 5.10
N GLY A 567 -31.09 -1.00 4.63
CA GLY A 567 -32.52 -1.22 4.43
C GLY A 567 -32.88 -2.36 3.46
N LYS A 568 -31.91 -2.90 2.71
CA LYS A 568 -32.10 -4.07 1.83
C LYS A 568 -31.83 -5.41 2.51
N VAL A 569 -31.01 -5.43 3.55
CA VAL A 569 -30.52 -6.68 4.18
C VAL A 569 -30.88 -6.81 5.66
N GLY A 570 -31.21 -5.71 6.33
CA GLY A 570 -31.63 -5.72 7.73
C GLY A 570 -33.12 -6.05 7.88
N GLY A 571 -33.44 -7.08 8.66
CA GLY A 571 -34.82 -7.48 8.99
C GLY A 571 -35.26 -7.18 10.43
N GLY A 572 -34.35 -6.76 11.31
CA GLY A 572 -34.61 -6.59 12.74
C GLY A 572 -34.73 -7.92 13.50
N GLY A 573 -34.53 -7.89 14.82
CA GLY A 573 -34.56 -9.08 15.68
C GLY A 573 -35.98 -9.55 16.05
N GLY A 574 -36.93 -9.54 15.11
CA GLY A 574 -38.33 -9.85 15.38
C GLY A 574 -39.11 -8.74 16.11
N GLY A 575 -40.36 -9.03 16.48
CA GLY A 575 -41.21 -8.11 17.23
C GLY A 575 -40.63 -7.83 18.62
N GLU A 576 -40.56 -6.56 19.02
CA GLU A 576 -39.93 -6.14 20.29
C GLU A 576 -38.47 -6.59 20.44
N ASN A 577 -37.78 -6.91 19.33
CA ASN A 577 -36.41 -7.44 19.34
C ASN A 577 -36.29 -8.74 20.17
N ASN A 578 -37.28 -9.64 20.09
CA ASN A 578 -37.33 -10.89 20.86
C ASN A 578 -36.55 -12.07 20.23
N VAL A 579 -35.97 -11.90 19.04
CA VAL A 579 -35.14 -12.91 18.36
C VAL A 579 -33.70 -12.44 18.27
N LYS A 580 -32.76 -13.34 18.59
CA LYS A 580 -31.32 -13.19 18.39
C LYS A 580 -30.84 -14.41 17.63
N SER A 581 -30.15 -14.22 16.50
CA SER A 581 -29.79 -15.35 15.66
C SER A 581 -28.45 -15.18 14.96
N PHE A 582 -27.87 -16.33 14.61
CA PHE A 582 -26.81 -16.46 13.63
C PHE A 582 -27.40 -17.15 12.40
N SER A 583 -27.11 -16.60 11.23
CA SER A 583 -27.52 -17.18 9.95
C SER A 583 -26.32 -17.25 9.02
N SER A 584 -26.07 -18.43 8.46
CA SER A 584 -24.99 -18.61 7.48
C SER A 584 -25.46 -18.23 6.08
N LYS A 585 -24.50 -18.04 5.16
CA LYS A 585 -24.77 -17.76 3.75
C LYS A 585 -25.75 -18.74 3.10
N SER A 586 -25.67 -20.02 3.45
CA SER A 586 -26.52 -21.07 2.87
C SER A 586 -27.87 -21.23 3.57
N GLY A 587 -28.15 -20.47 4.65
CA GLY A 587 -29.43 -20.50 5.36
C GLY A 587 -29.48 -21.42 6.58
N HIS A 588 -28.35 -21.91 7.10
CA HIS A 588 -28.36 -22.58 8.42
C HIS A 588 -28.55 -21.54 9.51
N THR A 589 -29.33 -21.86 10.54
CA THR A 589 -29.63 -20.92 11.62
C THR A 589 -29.42 -21.52 13.01
N VAL A 590 -28.97 -20.66 13.92
CA VAL A 590 -29.06 -20.86 15.37
C VAL A 590 -29.78 -19.65 15.92
N SER A 591 -30.90 -19.84 16.63
CA SER A 591 -31.69 -18.72 17.14
C SER A 591 -32.11 -18.91 18.58
N LEU A 592 -32.15 -17.79 19.30
CA LEU A 592 -32.71 -17.63 20.63
C LEU A 592 -33.91 -16.71 20.48
N ASN A 593 -35.07 -17.19 20.94
CA ASN A 593 -36.30 -16.45 20.96
C ASN A 593 -36.74 -16.29 22.42
N ASP A 594 -36.86 -15.05 22.89
CA ASP A 594 -37.23 -14.71 24.26
C ASP A 594 -38.66 -15.17 24.62
N GLY A 595 -39.49 -15.52 23.63
CA GLY A 595 -40.75 -16.23 23.81
C GLY A 595 -40.62 -17.69 24.25
N GLY A 596 -39.39 -18.21 24.39
CA GLY A 596 -39.09 -19.49 25.04
C GLY A 596 -38.29 -20.49 24.21
N ALA A 597 -37.99 -20.22 22.94
CA ALA A 597 -37.40 -21.24 22.05
C ALA A 597 -35.90 -21.02 21.78
N ILE A 598 -35.11 -22.09 21.86
CA ILE A 598 -33.77 -22.19 21.25
C ILE A 598 -33.87 -23.17 20.09
N SER A 599 -33.45 -22.77 18.89
CA SER A 599 -33.51 -23.61 17.70
C SER A 599 -32.19 -23.66 16.94
N ILE A 600 -31.89 -24.85 16.41
CA ILE A 600 -30.84 -25.10 15.43
C ILE A 600 -31.52 -25.71 14.22
N VAL A 601 -31.42 -25.07 13.06
CA VAL A 601 -32.13 -25.47 11.85
C VAL A 601 -31.17 -25.49 10.67
N ASP A 602 -31.24 -26.56 9.88
CA ASP A 602 -30.45 -26.65 8.65
C ASP A 602 -31.00 -25.75 7.54
N LYS A 603 -30.25 -25.61 6.43
CA LYS A 603 -30.65 -24.77 5.29
C LYS A 603 -31.98 -25.16 4.65
N THR A 604 -32.41 -26.42 4.78
CA THR A 604 -33.66 -26.91 4.18
C THR A 604 -34.86 -26.76 5.11
N GLY A 605 -34.64 -26.59 6.42
CA GLY A 605 -35.67 -26.67 7.44
C GLY A 605 -36.12 -28.10 7.77
N GLY A 606 -35.63 -29.11 7.05
CA GLY A 606 -36.01 -30.51 7.25
C GLY A 606 -35.38 -31.15 8.48
N ASN A 607 -34.27 -30.59 8.97
CA ASN A 607 -33.56 -31.09 10.14
C ASN A 607 -33.46 -29.99 11.20
N SER A 608 -33.91 -30.28 12.42
CA SER A 608 -33.90 -29.30 13.51
C SER A 608 -33.76 -29.91 14.90
N VAL A 609 -33.24 -29.10 15.81
CA VAL A 609 -33.29 -29.31 17.25
C VAL A 609 -33.94 -28.09 17.88
N VAL A 610 -35.01 -28.30 18.64
CA VAL A 610 -35.77 -27.23 19.28
C VAL A 610 -35.96 -27.54 20.77
N VAL A 611 -35.51 -26.61 21.61
CA VAL A 611 -35.86 -26.54 23.04
C VAL A 611 -36.93 -25.47 23.17
N ASP A 612 -38.16 -25.84 23.52
CA ASP A 612 -39.34 -24.98 23.33
C ASP A 612 -39.69 -24.07 24.52
N GLY A 613 -38.93 -24.15 25.61
CA GLY A 613 -39.15 -23.37 26.83
C GLY A 613 -40.28 -23.91 27.73
N ASN A 614 -41.01 -24.93 27.26
CA ASN A 614 -42.10 -25.61 27.98
C ASN A 614 -41.68 -27.02 28.40
N ASN A 615 -40.40 -27.20 28.74
CA ASN A 615 -39.79 -28.48 29.14
C ASN A 615 -39.88 -29.59 28.07
N LYS A 616 -39.96 -29.23 26.78
CA LYS A 616 -39.91 -30.20 25.67
C LYS A 616 -38.73 -29.92 24.75
N VAL A 617 -38.03 -31.00 24.40
CA VAL A 617 -37.00 -31.01 23.37
C VAL A 617 -37.51 -31.83 22.19
N THR A 618 -37.44 -31.24 21.00
CA THR A 618 -37.83 -31.91 19.75
C THR A 618 -36.61 -32.02 18.85
N VAL A 619 -36.31 -33.24 18.39
CA VAL A 619 -35.32 -33.50 17.35
C VAL A 619 -36.08 -34.01 16.13
N THR A 620 -35.95 -33.33 15.00
CA THR A 620 -36.63 -33.68 13.75
C THR A 620 -35.60 -33.89 12.66
N SER A 621 -35.77 -34.95 11.89
CA SER A 621 -35.00 -35.24 10.69
C SER A 621 -35.94 -35.72 9.60
N SER A 622 -35.66 -35.33 8.37
CA SER A 622 -36.45 -35.73 7.20
C SER A 622 -36.22 -37.19 6.77
N GLN A 623 -35.19 -37.86 7.29
CA GLN A 623 -34.81 -39.22 6.89
C GLN A 623 -34.43 -40.09 8.08
N THR A 624 -33.40 -39.69 8.83
CA THR A 624 -32.78 -40.54 9.84
C THR A 624 -32.40 -39.76 11.10
N VAL A 625 -32.66 -40.34 12.27
CA VAL A 625 -32.12 -39.90 13.57
C VAL A 625 -31.36 -41.08 14.18
N GLU A 626 -30.07 -40.88 14.49
CA GLU A 626 -29.22 -41.90 15.10
C GLU A 626 -28.61 -41.40 16.42
N LEU A 627 -28.75 -42.20 17.47
CA LEU A 627 -28.09 -42.01 18.76
C LEU A 627 -27.08 -43.16 18.93
N THR A 628 -25.78 -42.85 19.06
CA THR A 628 -24.72 -43.86 19.15
C THR A 628 -23.60 -43.44 20.11
N ASN A 629 -23.01 -44.42 20.79
CA ASN A 629 -21.77 -44.26 21.56
C ASN A 629 -20.61 -45.09 20.98
N GLY A 630 -20.79 -45.65 19.78
CA GLY A 630 -19.84 -46.55 19.11
C GLY A 630 -19.95 -48.03 19.47
N LYS A 631 -20.70 -48.40 20.52
CA LYS A 631 -20.96 -49.81 20.91
C LYS A 631 -22.43 -50.20 20.80
N ALA A 632 -23.33 -49.26 21.07
CA ALA A 632 -24.76 -49.45 20.94
C ALA A 632 -25.38 -48.27 20.16
N SER A 633 -26.53 -48.50 19.54
CA SER A 633 -27.26 -47.46 18.83
C SER A 633 -28.79 -47.62 18.87
N ILE A 634 -29.48 -46.49 18.72
CA ILE A 634 -30.92 -46.39 18.41
C ILE A 634 -31.07 -45.55 17.15
N THR A 635 -31.69 -46.13 16.13
CA THR A 635 -31.85 -45.50 14.81
C THR A 635 -33.32 -45.44 14.43
N LEU A 636 -33.82 -44.24 14.14
CA LEU A 636 -35.10 -44.01 13.48
C LEU A 636 -34.81 -43.74 12.01
N GLU A 637 -35.32 -44.54 11.09
CA GLU A 637 -35.13 -44.41 9.65
C GLU A 637 -36.45 -44.65 8.93
N GLY A 638 -37.01 -43.58 8.34
CA GLY A 638 -38.40 -43.58 7.88
C GLY A 638 -39.35 -44.02 9.01
N ASP A 639 -40.10 -45.10 8.77
CA ASP A 639 -41.06 -45.66 9.73
C ASP A 639 -40.47 -46.79 10.61
N LYS A 640 -39.15 -47.03 10.53
CA LYS A 640 -38.47 -48.12 11.23
C LYS A 640 -37.63 -47.60 12.40
N ILE A 641 -37.77 -48.24 13.56
CA ILE A 641 -36.86 -48.08 14.70
C ILE A 641 -36.02 -49.34 14.85
N THR A 642 -34.69 -49.19 14.91
CA THR A 642 -33.74 -50.29 15.15
C THR A 642 -32.91 -49.99 16.39
N ILE A 643 -32.76 -50.98 17.27
CA ILE A 643 -31.94 -50.89 18.49
C ILE A 643 -30.86 -51.96 18.40
N TYR A 644 -29.59 -51.56 18.42
CA TYR A 644 -28.43 -52.45 18.44
C TYR A 644 -27.70 -52.31 19.77
N ALA A 645 -27.57 -53.41 20.50
CA ALA A 645 -26.76 -53.51 21.71
C ALA A 645 -26.49 -55.00 22.01
N ASP A 646 -25.39 -55.28 22.73
CA ASP A 646 -25.13 -56.62 23.27
C ASP A 646 -26.15 -56.99 24.36
N GLU A 647 -26.65 -55.99 25.08
CA GLU A 647 -27.66 -56.13 26.13
C GLU A 647 -28.67 -54.98 26.06
N ILE A 648 -29.97 -55.31 26.14
CA ILE A 648 -31.07 -54.34 26.23
C ILE A 648 -31.83 -54.64 27.51
N GLU A 649 -31.65 -53.79 28.54
CA GLU A 649 -32.37 -53.88 29.80
C GLU A 649 -33.50 -52.84 29.86
N ILE A 650 -34.70 -53.27 30.20
CA ILE A 650 -35.86 -52.40 30.47
C ILE A 650 -36.21 -52.52 31.95
N ALA A 651 -35.60 -51.66 32.77
CA ALA A 651 -35.78 -51.64 34.22
C ALA A 651 -36.48 -50.35 34.68
N LYS A 652 -37.18 -50.43 35.82
CA LYS A 652 -37.72 -49.23 36.48
C LYS A 652 -36.63 -48.54 37.30
N SER A 653 -36.63 -47.21 37.31
CA SER A 653 -35.76 -46.40 38.17
C SER A 653 -36.46 -45.96 39.48
N GLY A 654 -37.80 -46.12 39.59
CA GLY A 654 -38.64 -45.80 40.76
C GLY A 654 -40.11 -46.23 40.55
N GLY A 655 -40.94 -46.26 41.61
CA GLY A 655 -42.37 -46.67 41.54
C GLY A 655 -42.64 -48.19 41.50
N ASP A 656 -43.90 -48.57 41.29
CA ASP A 656 -44.41 -49.96 41.48
C ASP A 656 -44.36 -50.86 40.22
N SER A 657 -44.16 -50.32 39.00
CA SER A 657 -44.16 -51.15 37.78
C SER A 657 -43.35 -50.59 36.60
N SER A 658 -42.91 -51.49 35.70
CA SER A 658 -42.50 -51.19 34.32
C SER A 658 -43.54 -51.80 33.37
N LYS A 659 -43.93 -51.09 32.31
CA LYS A 659 -44.90 -51.58 31.32
C LYS A 659 -44.31 -51.53 29.91
N ILE A 660 -44.36 -52.66 29.20
CA ILE A 660 -44.13 -52.74 27.75
C ILE A 660 -45.48 -53.07 27.11
N GLU A 661 -46.01 -52.18 26.26
CA GLU A 661 -47.30 -52.36 25.60
C GLU A 661 -47.12 -52.18 24.08
N ILE A 662 -47.48 -53.20 23.28
CA ILE A 662 -47.36 -53.18 21.83
C ILE A 662 -48.76 -53.28 21.23
N LYS A 663 -49.26 -52.19 20.64
CA LYS A 663 -50.62 -52.09 20.05
C LYS A 663 -50.63 -52.21 18.53
N GLY A 664 -49.83 -53.13 17.99
CA GLY A 664 -49.74 -53.39 16.55
C GLY A 664 -50.71 -54.50 16.10
N LEU A 665 -51.05 -54.53 14.80
CA LEU A 665 -51.81 -55.64 14.21
C LEU A 665 -51.04 -56.96 14.25
N LYS A 666 -49.71 -56.89 14.25
CA LYS A 666 -48.80 -58.03 14.31
C LYS A 666 -47.59 -57.70 15.19
N THR A 667 -47.18 -58.66 16.01
CA THR A 667 -45.96 -58.59 16.83
C THR A 667 -45.20 -59.90 16.70
N LEU A 668 -43.88 -59.84 16.59
CA LEU A 668 -42.98 -60.99 16.52
C LEU A 668 -41.91 -60.86 17.59
N LEU A 669 -41.79 -61.86 18.47
CA LEU A 669 -40.67 -62.03 19.38
C LEU A 669 -39.89 -63.27 18.94
N SER A 670 -38.60 -63.14 18.63
CA SER A 670 -37.79 -64.23 18.09
C SER A 670 -36.36 -64.19 18.64
N GLY A 671 -35.92 -65.30 19.23
CA GLY A 671 -34.51 -65.55 19.61
C GLY A 671 -33.94 -66.70 18.79
N LYS A 672 -32.64 -66.64 18.47
CA LYS A 672 -31.97 -67.70 17.69
C LYS A 672 -31.67 -68.94 18.52
N ASN A 673 -31.33 -68.74 19.80
CA ASN A 673 -30.96 -69.82 20.72
C ASN A 673 -32.09 -70.09 21.71
N ASP A 674 -32.51 -69.06 22.43
CA ASP A 674 -33.51 -69.15 23.49
C ASP A 674 -34.42 -67.91 23.53
N VAL A 675 -35.61 -68.09 24.10
CA VAL A 675 -36.51 -67.03 24.54
C VAL A 675 -37.09 -67.49 25.88
N THR A 676 -36.78 -66.78 26.96
CA THR A 676 -37.22 -67.14 28.31
C THR A 676 -38.19 -66.09 28.86
N VAL A 677 -39.35 -66.53 29.35
CA VAL A 677 -40.32 -65.69 30.06
C VAL A 677 -40.42 -66.18 31.50
N LYS A 678 -39.99 -65.36 32.46
CA LYS A 678 -40.03 -65.67 33.90
C LYS A 678 -40.86 -64.62 34.64
N SER A 679 -41.70 -65.07 35.57
CA SER A 679 -42.42 -64.23 36.54
C SER A 679 -42.41 -64.93 37.89
N ASP A 680 -42.16 -64.18 38.96
CA ASP A 680 -42.12 -64.73 40.33
C ASP A 680 -43.50 -65.01 40.90
N THR A 681 -44.55 -64.38 40.36
CA THR A 681 -45.93 -64.50 40.87
C THR A 681 -46.87 -65.07 39.83
N LYS A 682 -47.00 -64.41 38.67
CA LYS A 682 -47.95 -64.80 37.62
C LYS A 682 -47.46 -64.34 36.25
N ALA A 683 -47.48 -65.25 35.28
CA ALA A 683 -47.43 -64.94 33.85
C ALA A 683 -48.79 -65.31 33.24
N THR A 684 -49.30 -64.53 32.29
CA THR A 684 -50.60 -64.79 31.64
C THR A 684 -50.48 -64.57 30.15
N VAL A 685 -50.98 -65.54 29.39
CA VAL A 685 -51.17 -65.45 27.94
C VAL A 685 -52.68 -65.55 27.70
N ASP A 686 -53.28 -64.45 27.28
CA ASP A 686 -54.72 -64.34 27.03
C ASP A 686 -54.93 -63.90 25.57
N SER A 687 -55.72 -64.68 24.83
CA SER A 687 -56.03 -64.45 23.42
C SER A 687 -57.53 -64.59 23.22
N GLY A 688 -58.16 -63.56 22.64
CA GLY A 688 -59.58 -63.62 22.26
C GLY A 688 -59.85 -64.52 21.05
N GLY A 689 -58.81 -65.00 20.37
CA GLY A 689 -58.89 -65.93 19.25
C GLY A 689 -58.14 -67.21 19.53
N THR A 690 -57.30 -67.63 18.58
CA THR A 690 -56.49 -68.85 18.71
C THR A 690 -55.13 -68.53 19.34
N THR A 691 -54.65 -69.44 20.20
CA THR A 691 -53.25 -69.48 20.67
C THR A 691 -52.59 -70.75 20.16
N ASP A 692 -51.61 -70.62 19.27
CA ASP A 692 -50.82 -71.74 18.75
C ASP A 692 -49.49 -71.86 19.50
N VAL A 693 -49.21 -73.02 20.09
CA VAL A 693 -47.89 -73.36 20.67
C VAL A 693 -47.30 -74.52 19.90
N LYS A 694 -46.20 -74.27 19.16
CA LYS A 694 -45.56 -75.26 18.26
C LYS A 694 -44.10 -75.46 18.69
N ALA A 695 -43.74 -76.70 19.01
CA ALA A 695 -42.36 -77.11 19.29
C ALA A 695 -42.00 -78.29 18.39
N THR A 696 -40.84 -78.24 17.72
CA THR A 696 -40.34 -79.35 16.87
C THR A 696 -39.68 -80.47 17.67
N GLY A 697 -39.09 -80.11 18.83
CA GLY A 697 -38.59 -81.05 19.83
C GLY A 697 -39.68 -81.42 20.83
N SER A 698 -39.43 -81.16 22.12
CA SER A 698 -40.38 -81.39 23.21
C SER A 698 -41.12 -80.11 23.62
N LEU A 699 -42.35 -80.28 24.08
CA LEU A 699 -43.12 -79.27 24.82
C LEU A 699 -43.37 -79.80 26.24
N THR A 700 -42.89 -79.09 27.25
CA THR A 700 -43.03 -79.48 28.67
C THR A 700 -43.82 -78.43 29.44
N ALA A 701 -44.87 -78.86 30.15
CA ALA A 701 -45.61 -78.03 31.10
C ALA A 701 -45.55 -78.68 32.49
N GLN A 702 -44.89 -78.02 33.45
CA GLN A 702 -44.63 -78.55 34.79
C GLN A 702 -45.01 -77.52 35.86
N GLY A 703 -45.73 -77.97 36.88
CA GLY A 703 -46.07 -77.18 38.06
C GLY A 703 -46.53 -78.10 39.19
N ALA A 704 -46.66 -77.57 40.41
CA ALA A 704 -47.26 -78.33 41.52
C ALA A 704 -48.72 -78.74 41.21
N VAL A 705 -49.41 -77.92 40.41
CA VAL A 705 -50.73 -78.20 39.84
C VAL A 705 -50.72 -77.70 38.39
N THR A 706 -51.06 -78.59 37.45
CA THR A 706 -51.26 -78.24 36.03
C THR A 706 -52.73 -78.49 35.67
N THR A 707 -53.43 -77.48 35.13
CA THR A 707 -54.85 -77.58 34.78
C THR A 707 -55.06 -77.22 33.31
N VAL A 708 -55.75 -78.09 32.58
CA VAL A 708 -56.22 -77.85 31.21
C VAL A 708 -57.74 -77.82 31.24
N LYS A 709 -58.35 -76.67 30.91
CA LYS A 709 -59.80 -76.47 30.93
C LYS A 709 -60.25 -75.94 29.57
N ALA A 710 -61.28 -76.56 28.99
CA ALA A 710 -61.97 -76.09 27.79
C ALA A 710 -63.48 -76.11 28.04
N ASP A 711 -64.20 -75.10 27.56
CA ASP A 711 -65.67 -75.09 27.59
C ASP A 711 -66.28 -75.98 26.48
N GLY A 712 -65.47 -76.35 25.48
CA GLY A 712 -65.80 -77.29 24.41
C GLY A 712 -64.97 -78.58 24.49
N ILE A 713 -64.48 -79.05 23.34
CA ILE A 713 -63.73 -80.31 23.24
C ILE A 713 -62.24 -80.09 23.55
N THR A 714 -61.70 -80.88 24.48
CA THR A 714 -60.25 -81.05 24.65
C THR A 714 -59.80 -82.30 23.88
N ALA A 715 -58.95 -82.13 22.86
CA ALA A 715 -58.38 -83.23 22.07
C ALA A 715 -56.89 -83.37 22.34
N VAL A 716 -56.46 -84.57 22.77
CA VAL A 716 -55.05 -84.93 22.97
C VAL A 716 -54.71 -86.06 22.02
N GLN A 717 -53.74 -85.86 21.13
CA GLN A 717 -53.39 -86.79 20.07
C GLN A 717 -51.87 -86.99 20.02
N GLY A 718 -51.44 -88.25 19.90
CA GLY A 718 -50.02 -88.63 19.79
C GLY A 718 -49.89 -90.12 19.47
N ALA A 719 -48.71 -90.55 18.99
CA ALA A 719 -48.43 -91.97 18.73
C ALA A 719 -48.57 -92.82 20.00
N THR A 720 -48.21 -92.25 21.16
CA THR A 720 -48.40 -92.81 22.49
C THR A 720 -48.84 -91.70 23.44
N VAL A 721 -49.94 -91.91 24.16
CA VAL A 721 -50.41 -91.00 25.23
C VAL A 721 -50.44 -91.80 26.53
N ASN A 722 -49.54 -91.46 27.46
CA ASN A 722 -49.50 -92.08 28.78
C ASN A 722 -50.18 -91.16 29.78
N ILE A 723 -51.30 -91.62 30.35
CA ILE A 723 -52.03 -90.95 31.42
C ILE A 723 -51.86 -91.85 32.64
N ASN A 724 -51.19 -91.34 33.68
CA ASN A 724 -51.01 -92.03 34.96
C ASN A 724 -51.96 -91.50 36.01
#